data_AF-A0A8K1FXL0-F1
#
_entry.id   AF-A0A8K1FXL0-F1
#
_cell.length_a   1.000
_cell.length_b   1.000
_cell.length_c   1.000
_cell.angle_alpha   90.00
_cell.angle_beta   90.00
_cell.angle_gamma   90.00
#
_symmetry.space_group_name_H-M   'P 1'
#
loop_
_entity.id
_entity.type
_entity.pdbx_description
1 polymer ?
#
loop_
_entity_poly.entity_id
_entity_poly.type
_entity_poly.pdbx_seq_one_letter_code
_entity_poly.pdbx_strand_id
1 'polypeptide(L)'
;TIREVTGYILIAMNVFSALPLQNLRVIRGTQFYEERFALFVLLNYNPNTTHALRQLGLNQLTEILAGGVYIEKNAQLCHVDTVEWRDIMRDTRLEPLVRDNGQGCAPCHESCGGHCWGPGPNDCQKLTKTICAPQCNGRCFGRAPNECCHEECAGGCTGPLRTHCFACRHFNDSGSCVPLCPQPLIYNKLTFQLEPNPDTKYQYGGVCVRECPHNFVVDQSSCVRACPNDKTEVEKNGLKICEPCAGLCPKACEGTGAGSKYQTVDSSNIDTFINCTKILGNLDFLITGLEGDPWRNISALDPEKLNVFRTVREITGYLNIQSWPKHLHNFSVFSNLETIGGRSLYNRGFSLLIMKNENVTSLGLRSLREVSAGRVYITENRRLCFLHTVSWAALRRSRADLDIRNNRPRSKCREDCPEPPICPSGSWGPPGTSHPLSVPSLSVPSCCHTPCPLPECPQCPRVLSHPSHPWLSPQGADTCTRCARFRDGPHCVERCPDGVLGERGPIYKYPDSARECRPCHENCTRGCVGPLLRDCLGDTLPVVRRAPTLVAVMAVGAVFLSCSLVLLALLYWRGKKIQKKRAMRRYLERGESLEPLDPSEKANKVLARIFKETELKRLKVLGSGVFGTVHKGIWIPDGDSIKIPVSIKVIQDWSGQQSFHAVTDHMLAIGSLEHSYIVRLLGICPGPQLQLVTQLLPLGSLLEYVRKNRGAIGPQLLLNWCVQVAKGMYYLEEHRMVHRNLAARNVLLKSPSQVQVADFGIADLLYPDDKKYFYNEVKTPIKWMALESIHFGRYTHQSDVWSYGVTLWEMMTFGAEPYAGIRLAEVPDLLEKGERLSQPHICTIDVYMVMVKCWMIDENIRPTFKELANEFTRMARDPPRYLVIKSPSLLSAPAGYIPMNQPGLGGPRQ
;
A
#
# COMPACT_ATOMS: atom_id res chain seq x y z
N THR A 1 7.63 20.43 11.50
CA THR A 1 7.40 18.98 11.78
C THR A 1 8.53 18.11 11.29
N ILE A 2 9.15 18.43 10.15
CA ILE A 2 10.30 17.72 9.59
C ILE A 2 11.43 17.64 10.63
N ARG A 3 11.98 16.45 10.83
CA ARG A 3 13.10 16.16 11.74
C ARG A 3 14.31 15.53 11.05
N GLU A 4 14.08 14.87 9.93
CA GLU A 4 15.10 14.14 9.19
C GLU A 4 14.80 14.20 7.70
N VAL A 5 15.85 14.36 6.88
CA VAL A 5 15.78 14.27 5.42
C VAL A 5 16.78 13.22 4.96
N THR A 6 16.31 12.22 4.21
CA THR A 6 17.15 11.11 3.73
C THR A 6 18.05 11.52 2.55
N GLY A 7 17.51 12.26 1.59
CA GLY A 7 18.26 12.78 0.43
C GLY A 7 18.99 14.08 0.75
N TYR A 8 18.73 15.11 -0.07
CA TYR A 8 19.26 16.46 0.05
C TYR A 8 18.16 17.50 0.28
N ILE A 9 18.55 18.72 0.65
CA ILE A 9 17.67 19.89 0.76
C ILE A 9 18.08 20.93 -0.29
N LEU A 10 17.15 21.27 -1.18
CA LEU A 10 17.30 22.33 -2.18
C LEU A 10 16.39 23.51 -1.84
N ILE A 11 16.96 24.69 -1.66
CA ILE A 11 16.28 25.94 -1.40
C ILE A 11 16.77 26.95 -2.44
N ALA A 12 16.07 27.04 -3.57
CA ALA A 12 16.45 27.95 -4.64
C ALA A 12 15.29 28.79 -5.17
N MET A 13 15.58 30.03 -5.56
CA MET A 13 14.64 30.93 -6.24
C MET A 13 13.35 31.23 -5.45
N ASN A 14 13.44 31.29 -4.12
CA ASN A 14 12.31 31.61 -3.24
C ASN A 14 12.28 33.09 -2.83
N VAL A 15 11.11 33.57 -2.40
CA VAL A 15 10.87 34.97 -1.98
C VAL A 15 10.35 35.11 -0.55
N PHE A 16 10.20 34.01 0.20
CA PHE A 16 9.77 34.06 1.60
C PHE A 16 10.90 34.57 2.50
N SER A 17 10.57 35.28 3.58
CA SER A 17 11.56 35.92 4.45
C SER A 17 12.31 34.96 5.38
N ALA A 18 11.71 33.84 5.77
CA ALA A 18 12.33 32.88 6.69
C ALA A 18 11.92 31.45 6.36
N LEU A 19 12.85 30.51 6.52
CA LEU A 19 12.59 29.07 6.37
C LEU A 19 12.39 28.40 7.74
N PRO A 20 11.17 28.00 8.13
CA PRO A 20 10.89 27.51 9.49
C PRO A 20 11.14 26.00 9.65
N LEU A 21 12.39 25.55 9.45
CA LEU A 21 12.80 24.15 9.62
C LEU A 21 13.42 23.86 11.00
N GLN A 22 12.91 24.51 12.05
CA GLN A 22 13.52 24.52 13.37
C GLN A 22 13.61 23.15 14.05
N ASN A 23 12.90 22.14 13.55
CA ASN A 23 12.92 20.79 14.09
C ASN A 23 13.83 19.83 13.33
N LEU A 24 14.38 20.23 12.18
CA LEU A 24 15.28 19.41 11.38
C LEU A 24 16.56 19.15 12.18
N ARG A 25 16.94 17.87 12.31
CA ARG A 25 18.11 17.43 13.08
C ARG A 25 19.19 16.83 12.22
N VAL A 26 18.81 16.05 11.20
CA VAL A 26 19.75 15.26 10.38
C VAL A 26 19.39 15.34 8.90
N ILE A 27 20.41 15.51 8.06
CA ILE A 27 20.34 15.27 6.61
C ILE A 27 21.25 14.06 6.32
N ARG A 28 20.71 12.98 5.74
CA ARG A 28 21.50 11.76 5.53
C ARG A 28 22.38 11.80 4.28
N GLY A 29 21.95 12.48 3.22
CA GLY A 29 22.72 12.54 1.97
C GLY A 29 22.79 11.21 1.23
N THR A 30 21.69 10.45 1.15
CA THR A 30 21.63 9.25 0.28
C THR A 30 21.54 9.60 -1.20
N GLN A 31 21.20 10.86 -1.49
CA GLN A 31 21.15 11.47 -2.81
C GLN A 31 21.77 12.87 -2.68
N PHE A 32 22.37 13.38 -3.76
CA PHE A 32 23.02 14.69 -3.79
C PHE A 32 22.43 15.56 -4.89
N TYR A 33 22.38 16.87 -4.64
CA TYR A 33 22.16 17.87 -5.68
C TYR A 33 23.50 18.22 -6.33
N GLU A 34 23.52 18.34 -7.66
CA GLU A 34 24.74 18.48 -8.46
C GLU A 34 25.82 17.44 -8.09
N GLU A 35 25.38 16.22 -7.76
CA GLU A 35 26.23 15.08 -7.38
C GLU A 35 27.13 15.30 -6.14
N ARG A 36 27.04 16.46 -5.48
CA ARG A 36 27.98 16.85 -4.41
C ARG A 36 27.31 17.35 -3.13
N PHE A 37 26.17 18.04 -3.22
CA PHE A 37 25.63 18.80 -2.09
C PHE A 37 24.42 18.14 -1.44
N ALA A 38 24.43 18.07 -0.11
CA ALA A 38 23.30 17.63 0.70
C ALA A 38 22.43 18.81 1.18
N LEU A 39 23.01 20.01 1.25
CA LEU A 39 22.28 21.26 1.48
C LEU A 39 22.70 22.27 0.42
N PHE A 40 21.73 22.75 -0.37
CA PHE A 40 21.96 23.69 -1.46
C PHE A 40 20.99 24.88 -1.37
N VAL A 41 21.53 26.09 -1.22
CA VAL A 41 20.77 27.33 -1.02
C VAL A 41 21.26 28.42 -1.97
N LEU A 42 20.44 28.81 -2.94
CA LEU A 42 20.87 29.70 -4.04
C LEU A 42 19.76 30.67 -4.50
N LEU A 43 20.10 31.94 -4.73
CA LEU A 43 19.23 32.93 -5.41
C LEU A 43 17.84 33.10 -4.77
N ASN A 44 17.73 33.08 -3.45
CA ASN A 44 16.45 33.24 -2.75
C ASN A 44 16.09 34.72 -2.52
N TYR A 45 15.92 35.47 -3.60
CA TYR A 45 15.45 36.85 -3.58
C TYR A 45 14.76 37.20 -4.90
N ASN A 46 13.90 38.22 -4.88
CA ASN A 46 13.36 38.81 -6.10
C ASN A 46 14.10 40.12 -6.40
N PRO A 47 14.71 40.30 -7.59
CA PRO A 47 15.44 41.53 -7.93
C PRO A 47 14.54 42.78 -7.97
N ASN A 48 13.24 42.62 -8.16
CA ASN A 48 12.28 43.72 -8.33
C ASN A 48 11.50 44.07 -7.04
N THR A 49 11.70 43.35 -5.94
CA THR A 49 10.96 43.59 -4.68
C THR A 49 11.88 43.43 -3.47
N THR A 50 11.42 43.86 -2.29
CA THR A 50 12.15 43.69 -1.04
C THR A 50 11.99 42.29 -0.42
N HIS A 51 11.21 41.41 -1.05
CA HIS A 51 10.97 40.05 -0.60
C HIS A 51 12.14 39.13 -0.96
N ALA A 52 12.83 38.65 0.08
CA ALA A 52 13.98 37.77 -0.02
C ALA A 52 14.14 36.96 1.26
N LEU A 53 14.81 35.82 1.16
CA LEU A 53 15.18 35.00 2.30
C LEU A 53 16.20 35.70 3.19
N ARG A 54 15.86 35.85 4.47
CA ARG A 54 16.68 36.52 5.49
C ARG A 54 17.24 35.58 6.55
N GLN A 55 16.52 34.50 6.85
CA GLN A 55 16.91 33.59 7.93
C GLN A 55 16.62 32.13 7.58
N LEU A 56 17.60 31.26 7.86
CA LEU A 56 17.44 29.80 7.85
C LEU A 56 17.18 29.32 9.28
N GLY A 57 15.95 28.92 9.57
CA GLY A 57 15.58 28.38 10.87
C GLY A 57 16.03 26.92 11.04
N LEU A 58 17.33 26.63 10.98
CA LEU A 58 17.92 25.29 11.10
C LEU A 58 18.50 25.02 12.50
N ASN A 59 17.88 25.59 13.53
CA ASN A 59 18.39 25.66 14.91
C ASN A 59 18.69 24.30 15.56
N GLN A 60 18.07 23.21 15.10
CA GLN A 60 18.29 21.86 15.63
C GLN A 60 19.14 20.98 14.71
N LEU A 61 19.60 21.49 13.56
CA LEU A 61 20.42 20.73 12.62
C LEU A 61 21.82 20.55 13.20
N THR A 62 22.17 19.31 13.49
CA THR A 62 23.46 18.97 14.10
C THR A 62 24.21 17.89 13.33
N GLU A 63 23.66 17.33 12.25
CA GLU A 63 24.33 16.32 11.43
C GLU A 63 23.98 16.42 9.94
N ILE A 64 25.02 16.38 9.11
CA ILE A 64 24.95 16.00 7.70
C ILE A 64 25.85 14.76 7.53
N LEU A 65 25.25 13.58 7.33
CA LEU A 65 25.99 12.31 7.30
C LEU A 65 26.87 12.17 6.06
N ALA A 66 26.39 12.65 4.90
CA ALA A 66 27.11 12.63 3.63
C ALA A 66 26.72 13.84 2.77
N GLY A 67 27.64 14.30 1.91
CA GLY A 67 27.45 15.43 1.02
C GLY A 67 27.88 16.78 1.61
N GLY A 68 28.16 17.74 0.72
CA GLY A 68 28.63 19.09 1.07
C GLY A 68 27.49 20.07 1.34
N VAL A 69 27.88 21.30 1.70
CA VAL A 69 26.98 22.45 1.91
C VAL A 69 27.33 23.54 0.90
N TYR A 70 26.31 24.08 0.24
CA TYR A 70 26.40 25.20 -0.70
C TYR A 70 25.35 26.26 -0.35
N ILE A 71 25.79 27.47 -0.02
CA ILE A 71 24.94 28.62 0.33
C ILE A 71 25.56 29.88 -0.28
N GLU A 72 25.08 30.27 -1.46
CA GLU A 72 25.61 31.44 -2.16
C GLU A 72 24.51 32.29 -2.80
N LYS A 73 24.82 33.57 -3.06
CA LYS A 73 23.99 34.50 -3.81
C LYS A 73 22.59 34.68 -3.20
N ASN A 74 22.51 34.77 -1.87
CA ASN A 74 21.27 35.08 -1.15
C ASN A 74 21.39 36.49 -0.54
N ALA A 75 20.97 37.50 -1.31
CA ALA A 75 21.29 38.91 -1.07
C ALA A 75 20.87 39.48 0.31
N GLN A 76 19.90 38.87 1.01
CA GLN A 76 19.46 39.33 2.34
C GLN A 76 19.62 38.27 3.43
N LEU A 77 20.23 37.11 3.14
CA LEU A 77 20.37 36.00 4.09
C LEU A 77 21.50 36.29 5.08
N CYS A 78 21.19 36.22 6.38
CA CYS A 78 22.11 36.53 7.47
C CYS A 78 22.49 35.31 8.33
N HIS A 79 23.57 35.45 9.10
CA HIS A 79 24.06 34.55 10.17
C HIS A 79 24.62 33.18 9.73
N VAL A 80 24.40 32.74 8.49
CA VAL A 80 24.90 31.45 7.97
C VAL A 80 26.43 31.33 7.94
N ASP A 81 27.11 32.46 7.92
CA ASP A 81 28.56 32.63 8.03
C ASP A 81 29.07 32.39 9.46
N THR A 82 28.22 32.59 10.48
CA THR A 82 28.58 32.39 11.89
C THR A 82 28.46 30.93 12.35
N VAL A 83 27.83 30.08 11.54
CA VAL A 83 27.60 28.66 11.85
C VAL A 83 28.90 27.88 11.74
N GLU A 84 29.23 27.11 12.78
CA GLU A 84 30.35 26.16 12.80
C GLU A 84 29.96 24.88 12.03
N TRP A 85 30.24 24.88 10.73
CA TRP A 85 29.89 23.78 9.83
C TRP A 85 30.68 22.50 10.08
N ARG A 86 31.90 22.56 10.66
CA ARG A 86 32.69 21.35 10.98
C ARG A 86 32.04 20.49 12.06
N ASP A 87 31.21 21.13 12.90
CA ASP A 87 30.37 20.44 13.87
C ASP A 87 29.23 19.69 13.18
N ILE A 88 28.60 20.27 12.17
CA ILE A 88 27.44 19.67 11.49
C ILE A 88 27.86 18.62 10.45
N MET A 89 28.82 18.96 9.58
CA MET A 89 29.28 18.10 8.50
C MET A 89 30.12 16.95 9.04
N ARG A 90 29.73 15.72 8.68
CA ARG A 90 30.47 14.53 9.11
C ARG A 90 31.78 14.35 8.33
N ASP A 91 31.72 14.51 7.01
CA ASP A 91 32.89 14.39 6.14
C ASP A 91 33.76 15.64 6.24
N THR A 92 34.90 15.50 6.89
CA THR A 92 35.85 16.60 7.12
C THR A 92 36.69 16.95 5.89
N ARG A 93 36.57 16.17 4.79
CA ARG A 93 37.27 16.44 3.53
C ARG A 93 36.55 17.45 2.66
N LEU A 94 35.26 17.68 2.93
CA LEU A 94 34.43 18.64 2.20
C LEU A 94 34.38 19.94 2.99
N GLU A 95 34.73 21.05 2.33
CA GLU A 95 34.55 22.38 2.91
C GLU A 95 33.17 22.95 2.53
N PRO A 96 32.51 23.69 3.45
CA PRO A 96 31.26 24.37 3.15
C PRO A 96 31.52 25.57 2.22
N LEU A 97 30.70 25.70 1.18
CA LEU A 97 30.73 26.86 0.28
C LEU A 97 29.68 27.87 0.75
N VAL A 98 30.11 28.85 1.55
CA VAL A 98 29.23 29.90 2.10
C VAL A 98 29.83 31.28 1.79
N ARG A 99 29.34 31.95 0.75
CA ARG A 99 29.82 33.28 0.32
C ARG A 99 28.73 34.07 -0.40
N ASP A 100 28.94 35.36 -0.63
CA ASP A 100 28.03 36.23 -1.40
C ASP A 100 26.57 36.22 -0.87
N ASN A 101 26.42 36.25 0.46
CA ASN A 101 25.12 36.36 1.14
C ASN A 101 24.94 37.78 1.73
N GLY A 102 23.89 37.99 2.53
CA GLY A 102 23.54 39.31 3.07
C GLY A 102 24.66 39.97 3.86
N GLN A 103 24.80 41.30 3.69
CA GLN A 103 25.79 42.14 4.38
C GLN A 103 25.09 43.08 5.38
N GLY A 104 25.79 43.49 6.45
CA GLY A 104 25.25 44.42 7.46
C GLY A 104 24.25 43.77 8.43
N CYS A 105 24.39 42.47 8.69
CA CYS A 105 23.52 41.71 9.59
C CYS A 105 23.77 42.06 11.07
N ALA A 106 22.74 41.89 11.91
CA ALA A 106 22.90 42.00 13.36
C ALA A 106 23.88 40.93 13.89
N PRO A 107 24.63 41.19 14.97
CA PRO A 107 25.46 40.16 15.60
C PRO A 107 24.60 39.06 16.25
N CYS A 108 25.21 37.89 16.48
CA CYS A 108 24.58 36.86 17.30
C CYS A 108 24.36 37.36 18.74
N HIS A 109 23.33 36.83 19.42
CA HIS A 109 23.12 37.07 20.84
C HIS A 109 24.34 36.61 21.67
N GLU A 110 24.68 37.32 22.74
CA GLU A 110 25.89 37.09 23.55
C GLU A 110 25.98 35.66 24.11
N SER A 111 24.82 35.06 24.45
CA SER A 111 24.75 33.68 24.95
C SER A 111 25.15 32.60 23.93
N CYS A 112 25.24 32.93 22.65
CA CYS A 112 25.54 31.97 21.59
C CYS A 112 27.04 31.71 21.40
N GLY A 113 27.92 32.46 22.07
CA GLY A 113 29.37 32.31 21.92
C GLY A 113 29.85 32.51 20.47
N GLY A 114 29.15 33.32 19.69
CA GLY A 114 29.49 33.64 18.30
C GLY A 114 28.88 32.76 17.22
N HIS A 115 28.17 31.67 17.57
CA HIS A 115 27.59 30.75 16.57
C HIS A 115 26.05 30.74 16.62
N CYS A 116 25.38 31.23 15.57
CA CYS A 116 23.92 31.31 15.56
C CYS A 116 23.30 31.13 14.17
N TRP A 117 22.01 30.76 14.15
CA TRP A 117 21.15 30.71 12.96
C TRP A 117 20.29 31.98 12.81
N GLY A 118 20.39 32.91 13.75
CA GLY A 118 19.53 34.08 13.88
C GLY A 118 19.93 34.95 15.08
N PRO A 119 19.30 36.13 15.24
CA PRO A 119 19.71 37.13 16.23
C PRO A 119 19.23 36.82 17.66
N GLY A 120 18.26 35.94 17.85
CA GLY A 120 17.66 35.68 19.16
C GLY A 120 18.47 34.72 20.04
N PRO A 121 18.26 34.72 21.37
CA PRO A 121 18.91 33.78 22.30
C PRO A 121 18.52 32.30 22.06
N ASN A 122 17.39 32.05 21.38
CA ASN A 122 16.94 30.70 21.01
C ASN A 122 17.47 30.26 19.64
N ASP A 123 18.23 31.12 18.95
CA ASP A 123 18.80 30.86 17.63
C ASP A 123 20.25 30.40 17.68
N CYS A 124 20.82 30.22 18.86
CA CYS A 124 22.18 29.71 19.03
C CYS A 124 22.36 28.31 18.41
N GLN A 125 23.50 28.09 17.78
CA GLN A 125 23.88 26.77 17.30
C GLN A 125 24.21 25.85 18.48
N LYS A 126 23.74 24.59 18.41
CA LYS A 126 24.11 23.55 19.38
C LYS A 126 25.30 22.77 18.85
N LEU A 127 26.43 22.83 19.56
CA LEU A 127 27.65 22.09 19.22
C LEU A 127 27.62 20.70 19.87
N THR A 128 27.84 19.65 19.08
CA THR A 128 27.78 18.26 19.56
C THR A 128 28.93 17.38 19.09
N LYS A 129 29.96 17.95 18.43
CA LYS A 129 31.13 17.23 17.91
C LYS A 129 32.45 17.94 18.23
N THR A 130 32.54 19.22 17.92
CA THR A 130 33.76 20.04 18.06
C THR A 130 34.17 20.28 19.52
N ILE A 131 33.19 20.33 20.42
CA ILE A 131 33.40 20.56 21.86
C ILE A 131 33.68 19.26 22.65
N CYS A 132 33.64 18.11 21.99
CA CYS A 132 33.70 16.81 22.65
C CYS A 132 35.09 16.49 23.15
N ALA A 133 35.15 15.70 24.23
CA ALA A 133 36.41 15.16 24.72
C ALA A 133 37.05 14.21 23.67
N PRO A 134 38.39 14.16 23.55
CA PRO A 134 39.08 13.30 22.57
C PRO A 134 38.75 11.81 22.67
N GLN A 135 38.26 11.34 23.82
CA GLN A 135 37.85 9.96 24.05
C GLN A 135 36.50 9.60 23.41
N CYS A 136 35.72 10.59 22.95
CA CYS A 136 34.40 10.35 22.36
C CYS A 136 34.53 9.87 20.90
N ASN A 137 34.02 8.69 20.59
CA ASN A 137 33.93 8.14 19.23
C ASN A 137 32.73 8.70 18.45
N GLY A 138 32.63 10.04 18.35
CA GLY A 138 31.61 10.70 17.52
C GLY A 138 31.05 11.97 18.15
N ARG A 139 29.85 11.87 18.73
CA ARG A 139 29.10 13.01 19.30
C ARG A 139 29.16 13.03 20.83
N CYS A 140 28.83 14.15 21.42
CA CYS A 140 28.71 14.33 22.87
C CYS A 140 27.52 15.23 23.23
N PHE A 141 27.14 15.20 24.50
CA PHE A 141 26.13 16.08 25.09
C PHE A 141 26.73 17.04 26.14
N GLY A 142 28.06 17.03 26.26
CA GLY A 142 28.84 17.90 27.13
C GLY A 142 30.34 17.74 26.85
N ARG A 143 31.18 18.45 27.61
CA ARG A 143 32.64 18.53 27.37
C ARG A 143 33.44 17.46 28.10
N ALA A 144 32.85 16.81 29.11
CA ALA A 144 33.57 15.83 29.92
C ALA A 144 33.65 14.44 29.23
N PRO A 145 34.69 13.63 29.50
CA PRO A 145 34.84 12.30 28.86
C PRO A 145 33.71 11.30 29.17
N ASN A 146 32.94 11.52 30.23
CA ASN A 146 31.75 10.72 30.57
C ASN A 146 30.47 11.22 29.87
N GLU A 147 30.54 12.31 29.12
CA GLU A 147 29.42 12.93 28.39
C GLU A 147 29.44 12.60 26.89
N CYS A 148 30.06 11.46 26.53
CA CYS A 148 30.05 10.95 25.16
C CYS A 148 28.71 10.28 24.82
N CYS A 149 28.27 10.47 23.58
CA CYS A 149 27.14 9.74 23.02
C CYS A 149 27.54 8.32 22.62
N HIS A 150 26.54 7.45 22.47
CA HIS A 150 26.74 6.15 21.83
C HIS A 150 27.18 6.32 20.36
N GLU A 151 28.02 5.42 19.83
CA GLU A 151 28.56 5.45 18.46
C GLU A 151 27.49 5.35 17.34
N GLU A 152 26.32 4.83 17.70
CA GLU A 152 25.12 4.69 16.86
C GLU A 152 24.23 5.94 16.87
N CYS A 153 24.56 6.96 17.67
CA CYS A 153 23.86 8.24 17.65
C CYS A 153 24.33 9.11 16.48
N ALA A 154 23.37 9.74 15.79
CA ALA A 154 23.60 10.79 14.80
C ALA A 154 23.13 12.15 15.35
N GLY A 155 23.94 13.19 15.13
CA GLY A 155 23.68 14.57 15.53
C GLY A 155 23.80 14.90 17.01
N GLY A 156 23.71 13.91 17.91
CA GLY A 156 23.86 14.11 19.36
C GLY A 156 22.95 13.19 20.15
N CYS A 157 22.92 13.40 21.46
CA CYS A 157 22.15 12.58 22.39
C CYS A 157 21.77 13.37 23.66
N THR A 158 20.89 12.81 24.47
CA THR A 158 20.59 13.28 25.83
C THR A 158 21.31 12.47 26.91
N GLY A 159 22.13 11.48 26.53
CA GLY A 159 22.84 10.59 27.43
C GLY A 159 23.56 9.46 26.68
N PRO A 160 24.27 8.57 27.40
CA PRO A 160 25.23 7.64 26.78
C PRO A 160 24.61 6.38 26.14
N LEU A 161 23.31 6.14 26.32
CA LEU A 161 22.64 4.93 25.83
C LEU A 161 22.18 5.06 24.38
N ARG A 162 22.05 3.92 23.67
CA ARG A 162 21.52 3.82 22.29
C ARG A 162 20.10 4.37 22.13
N THR A 163 19.34 4.47 23.22
CA THR A 163 17.97 5.00 23.25
C THR A 163 17.90 6.51 23.50
N HIS A 164 19.03 7.14 23.85
CA HIS A 164 19.12 8.58 24.13
C HIS A 164 19.58 9.39 22.90
N CYS A 165 19.78 8.75 21.76
CA CYS A 165 20.20 9.42 20.54
C CYS A 165 19.10 10.35 20.00
N PHE A 166 19.49 11.50 19.44
CA PHE A 166 18.56 12.39 18.73
C PHE A 166 18.03 11.78 17.44
N ALA A 167 18.89 11.06 16.73
CA ALA A 167 18.59 10.26 15.56
C ALA A 167 19.55 9.07 15.50
N CYS A 168 19.17 8.02 14.77
CA CYS A 168 20.00 6.83 14.60
C CYS A 168 20.89 6.96 13.38
N ARG A 169 22.17 6.63 13.56
CA ARG A 169 23.17 6.60 12.49
C ARG A 169 22.75 5.64 11.38
N HIS A 170 22.41 4.40 11.74
CA HIS A 170 21.94 3.39 10.80
C HIS A 170 20.42 3.22 10.91
N PHE A 171 19.95 2.40 11.86
CA PHE A 171 18.53 2.08 11.99
C PHE A 171 17.99 2.35 13.38
N ASN A 172 16.73 2.77 13.44
CA ASN A 172 15.95 2.84 14.66
C ASN A 172 15.11 1.57 14.80
N ASP A 173 15.43 0.75 15.80
CA ASP A 173 14.55 -0.33 16.22
C ASP A 173 13.80 0.04 17.50
N SER A 174 12.52 0.38 17.35
CA SER A 174 11.60 0.56 18.47
C SER A 174 12.09 1.58 19.52
N GLY A 175 12.83 2.60 19.09
CA GLY A 175 13.42 3.65 19.93
C GLY A 175 14.89 3.44 20.31
N SER A 176 15.51 2.34 19.89
CA SER A 176 16.93 2.06 20.12
C SER A 176 17.71 2.11 18.80
N CYS A 177 18.84 2.81 18.77
CA CYS A 177 19.69 2.87 17.59
C CYS A 177 20.55 1.61 17.45
N VAL A 178 20.42 0.93 16.31
CA VAL A 178 21.09 -0.33 16.01
C VAL A 178 21.78 -0.28 14.63
N PRO A 179 22.92 -0.96 14.47
CA PRO A 179 23.66 -0.98 13.21
C PRO A 179 22.95 -1.79 12.12
N LEU A 180 22.20 -2.84 12.50
CA LEU A 180 21.45 -3.71 11.61
C LEU A 180 20.10 -4.06 12.22
N CYS A 181 19.06 -4.16 11.39
CA CYS A 181 17.78 -4.70 11.83
C CYS A 181 17.87 -6.22 12.10
N PRO A 182 17.03 -6.75 13.01
CA PRO A 182 16.89 -8.19 13.23
C PRO A 182 16.74 -8.99 11.93
N GLN A 183 17.73 -9.84 11.63
CA GLN A 183 17.82 -10.54 10.35
C GLN A 183 16.75 -11.64 10.19
N PRO A 184 16.34 -11.97 8.94
CA PRO A 184 15.34 -13.01 8.67
C PRO A 184 15.74 -14.42 9.10
N LEU A 185 17.06 -14.68 9.13
CA LEU A 185 17.62 -15.97 9.45
C LEU A 185 18.59 -15.82 10.63
N ILE A 186 18.53 -16.76 11.57
CA ILE A 186 19.45 -16.87 12.72
C ILE A 186 20.04 -18.28 12.77
N TYR A 187 21.28 -18.38 13.22
CA TYR A 187 21.97 -19.65 13.36
C TYR A 187 21.47 -20.39 14.61
N ASN A 188 20.93 -21.59 14.42
CA ASN A 188 20.50 -22.47 15.50
C ASN A 188 21.64 -23.43 15.90
N LYS A 189 22.04 -23.38 17.18
CA LYS A 189 23.13 -24.18 17.72
C LYS A 189 22.84 -25.69 17.75
N LEU A 190 21.56 -26.09 17.76
CA LEU A 190 21.14 -27.48 17.84
C LEU A 190 21.10 -28.13 16.46
N THR A 191 20.61 -27.41 15.45
CA THR A 191 20.45 -27.94 14.08
C THR A 191 21.64 -27.63 13.17
N PHE A 192 22.54 -26.73 13.59
CA PHE A 192 23.71 -26.30 12.84
C PHE A 192 23.38 -25.66 11.48
N GLN A 193 22.20 -25.04 11.39
CA GLN A 193 21.71 -24.37 10.19
C GLN A 193 21.15 -22.99 10.51
N LEU A 194 20.93 -22.21 9.46
CA LEU A 194 20.20 -20.95 9.52
C LEU A 194 18.69 -21.24 9.49
N GLU A 195 17.98 -20.79 10.52
CA GLU A 195 16.54 -20.97 10.68
C GLU A 195 15.81 -19.62 10.68
N PRO A 196 14.51 -19.61 10.30
CA PRO A 196 13.70 -18.40 10.35
C PRO A 196 13.68 -17.76 11.74
N ASN A 197 14.05 -16.49 11.82
CA ASN A 197 14.05 -15.73 13.06
C ASN A 197 12.63 -15.23 13.40
N PRO A 198 12.05 -15.60 14.56
CA PRO A 198 10.73 -15.11 14.94
C PRO A 198 10.69 -13.59 15.19
N ASP A 199 11.83 -12.97 15.48
CA ASP A 199 11.95 -11.53 15.75
C ASP A 199 12.38 -10.71 14.52
N THR A 200 12.28 -11.28 13.32
CA THR A 200 12.64 -10.63 12.05
C THR A 200 12.01 -9.24 11.91
N LYS A 201 12.82 -8.28 11.48
CA LYS A 201 12.37 -6.96 11.06
C LYS A 201 13.08 -6.54 9.77
N TYR A 202 12.33 -5.92 8.89
CA TYR A 202 12.79 -5.42 7.60
C TYR A 202 13.22 -3.96 7.71
N GLN A 203 14.20 -3.60 6.89
CA GLN A 203 14.71 -2.24 6.78
C GLN A 203 13.75 -1.41 5.92
N TYR A 204 13.16 -0.35 6.50
CA TYR A 204 12.36 0.62 5.78
C TYR A 204 12.94 2.02 6.00
N GLY A 205 13.77 2.48 5.05
CA GLY A 205 14.58 3.67 5.23
C GLY A 205 15.52 3.51 6.44
N GLY A 206 15.45 4.43 7.40
CA GLY A 206 16.24 4.39 8.64
C GLY A 206 15.55 3.70 9.83
N VAL A 207 14.51 2.89 9.62
CA VAL A 207 13.71 2.27 10.68
C VAL A 207 13.54 0.77 10.45
N CYS A 208 13.53 -0.03 11.52
CA CYS A 208 13.23 -1.46 11.47
C CYS A 208 11.73 -1.71 11.68
N VAL A 209 11.08 -2.40 10.73
CA VAL A 209 9.64 -2.69 10.76
C VAL A 209 9.37 -4.19 10.71
N ARG A 210 8.38 -4.68 11.45
CA ARG A 210 8.01 -6.12 11.41
C ARG A 210 7.35 -6.53 10.10
N GLU A 211 6.61 -5.60 9.50
CA GLU A 211 5.90 -5.79 8.24
C GLU A 211 6.20 -4.59 7.35
N CYS A 212 6.43 -4.83 6.06
CA CYS A 212 6.61 -3.74 5.11
C CYS A 212 5.30 -2.94 4.96
N PRO A 213 5.37 -1.61 4.77
CA PRO A 213 4.19 -0.79 4.53
C PRO A 213 3.39 -1.22 3.30
N HIS A 214 2.15 -0.75 3.18
CA HIS A 214 1.30 -1.03 2.02
C HIS A 214 2.00 -0.64 0.70
N ASN A 215 1.90 -1.49 -0.33
CA ASN A 215 2.58 -1.37 -1.63
C ASN A 215 4.12 -1.47 -1.58
N PHE A 216 4.68 -2.07 -0.53
CA PHE A 216 6.08 -2.49 -0.50
C PHE A 216 6.19 -4.01 -0.48
N VAL A 217 7.28 -4.50 -1.06
CA VAL A 217 7.63 -5.92 -1.12
C VAL A 217 8.96 -6.13 -0.39
N VAL A 218 9.15 -7.30 0.19
CA VAL A 218 10.39 -7.67 0.88
C VAL A 218 11.41 -8.14 -0.16
N ASP A 219 12.54 -7.46 -0.25
CA ASP A 219 13.73 -7.99 -0.91
C ASP A 219 14.83 -8.23 0.11
N GLN A 220 15.22 -9.49 0.29
CA GLN A 220 16.17 -9.94 1.31
C GLN A 220 15.76 -9.50 2.73
N SER A 221 16.36 -8.42 3.25
CA SER A 221 16.07 -7.86 4.57
C SER A 221 15.47 -6.45 4.51
N SER A 222 15.00 -6.00 3.35
CA SER A 222 14.61 -4.60 3.10
C SER A 222 13.25 -4.49 2.42
N CYS A 223 12.53 -3.41 2.72
CA CYS A 223 11.27 -3.08 2.07
C CYS A 223 11.55 -2.22 0.83
N VAL A 224 11.25 -2.75 -0.36
CA VAL A 224 11.41 -2.06 -1.64
C VAL A 224 10.04 -1.84 -2.29
N ARG A 225 9.91 -0.82 -3.15
CA ARG A 225 8.62 -0.52 -3.82
C ARG A 225 8.28 -1.52 -4.93
N ALA A 226 9.30 -2.09 -5.55
CA ALA A 226 9.19 -3.05 -6.63
C ALA A 226 10.39 -4.00 -6.58
N CYS A 227 10.20 -5.23 -7.04
CA CYS A 227 11.29 -6.18 -7.13
C CYS A 227 12.35 -5.72 -8.15
N PRO A 228 13.63 -6.02 -7.90
CA PRO A 228 14.70 -5.90 -8.89
C PRO A 228 14.38 -6.64 -10.20
N ASN A 229 14.97 -6.23 -11.31
CA ASN A 229 14.67 -6.76 -12.65
C ASN A 229 14.94 -8.27 -12.83
N ASP A 230 15.78 -8.85 -11.97
CA ASP A 230 16.13 -10.28 -11.92
C ASP A 230 15.23 -11.11 -10.97
N LYS A 231 14.26 -10.45 -10.32
CA LYS A 231 13.36 -11.06 -9.34
C LYS A 231 11.89 -10.79 -9.69
N THR A 232 11.01 -11.68 -9.27
CA THR A 232 9.56 -11.53 -9.40
C THR A 232 8.93 -11.47 -8.02
N GLU A 233 7.84 -10.71 -7.92
CA GLU A 233 7.02 -10.68 -6.70
C GLU A 233 6.28 -12.02 -6.58
N VAL A 234 6.44 -12.66 -5.43
CA VAL A 234 5.71 -13.87 -5.04
C VAL A 234 5.10 -13.67 -3.67
N GLU A 235 3.91 -14.23 -3.45
CA GLU A 235 3.27 -14.21 -2.16
C GLU A 235 3.54 -15.53 -1.43
N LYS A 236 4.28 -15.48 -0.32
CA LYS A 236 4.53 -16.63 0.56
C LYS A 236 4.08 -16.30 1.96
N ASN A 237 3.23 -17.14 2.54
CA ASN A 237 2.70 -16.98 3.90
C ASN A 237 2.04 -15.59 4.13
N GLY A 238 1.41 -15.00 3.10
CA GLY A 238 0.78 -13.68 3.17
C GLY A 238 1.76 -12.49 3.15
N LEU A 239 3.06 -12.73 2.95
CA LEU A 239 4.05 -11.68 2.66
C LEU A 239 4.39 -11.67 1.17
N LYS A 240 4.47 -10.48 0.59
CA LYS A 240 4.98 -10.24 -0.76
C LYS A 240 6.50 -10.15 -0.72
N ILE A 241 7.18 -11.08 -1.37
CA ILE A 241 8.64 -11.25 -1.35
C ILE A 241 9.17 -11.27 -2.77
N CYS A 242 10.37 -10.76 -2.99
CA CYS A 242 11.06 -10.83 -4.28
C CYS A 242 11.89 -12.10 -4.36
N GLU A 243 11.52 -13.02 -5.26
CA GLU A 243 12.27 -14.23 -5.52
C GLU A 243 12.98 -14.18 -6.88
N PRO A 244 14.23 -14.69 -6.97
CA PRO A 244 14.95 -14.80 -8.23
C PRO A 244 14.14 -15.59 -9.28
N CYS A 245 14.08 -15.05 -10.49
CA CYS A 245 13.35 -15.68 -11.59
C CYS A 245 14.05 -16.96 -12.07
N ALA A 246 13.29 -18.03 -12.33
CA ALA A 246 13.79 -19.23 -13.00
C ALA A 246 13.94 -18.99 -14.52
N GLY A 247 14.93 -18.19 -14.90
CA GLY A 247 15.13 -17.68 -16.26
C GLY A 247 14.69 -16.21 -16.39
N LEU A 248 14.10 -15.83 -17.53
CA LEU A 248 13.58 -14.47 -17.73
C LEU A 248 12.34 -14.23 -16.86
N CYS A 249 12.29 -13.09 -16.18
CA CYS A 249 11.17 -12.75 -15.31
C CYS A 249 9.86 -12.59 -16.10
N PRO A 250 8.71 -13.00 -15.54
CA PRO A 250 7.43 -12.86 -16.21
C PRO A 250 7.12 -11.39 -16.54
N LYS A 251 7.00 -11.08 -17.84
CA LYS A 251 6.61 -9.76 -18.33
C LYS A 251 5.34 -9.88 -19.14
N ALA A 252 4.28 -9.24 -18.64
CA ALA A 252 2.99 -9.17 -19.32
C ALA A 252 2.96 -7.93 -20.24
N CYS A 253 2.58 -8.13 -21.50
CA CYS A 253 2.58 -7.07 -22.51
C CYS A 253 1.22 -7.02 -23.22
N GLU A 254 0.76 -5.82 -23.57
CA GLU A 254 -0.51 -5.65 -24.28
C GLU A 254 -0.42 -6.20 -25.72
N GLY A 255 -1.44 -6.94 -26.12
CA GLY A 255 -1.57 -7.50 -27.46
C GLY A 255 -2.31 -6.59 -28.45
N THR A 256 -2.54 -7.10 -29.65
CA THR A 256 -3.22 -6.42 -30.76
C THR A 256 -4.71 -6.77 -30.85
N GLY A 257 -5.40 -6.16 -31.81
CA GLY A 257 -6.77 -6.51 -32.21
C GLY A 257 -7.83 -5.51 -31.74
N ALA A 258 -9.11 -5.87 -31.89
CA ALA A 258 -10.23 -5.00 -31.55
C ALA A 258 -10.25 -4.66 -30.05
N GLY A 259 -10.19 -3.37 -29.71
CA GLY A 259 -10.09 -2.87 -28.33
C GLY A 259 -8.68 -2.55 -27.85
N SER A 260 -7.64 -2.93 -28.62
CA SER A 260 -6.24 -2.55 -28.37
C SER A 260 -5.82 -1.33 -29.17
N LYS A 261 -4.71 -0.69 -28.76
CA LYS A 261 -4.11 0.46 -29.47
C LYS A 261 -3.65 0.13 -30.90
N TYR A 262 -3.20 -1.10 -31.13
CA TYR A 262 -2.66 -1.56 -32.41
C TYR A 262 -3.51 -2.67 -33.04
N GLN A 263 -3.74 -2.56 -34.34
CA GLN A 263 -4.54 -3.54 -35.10
C GLN A 263 -3.73 -4.81 -35.45
N THR A 264 -2.44 -4.67 -35.70
CA THR A 264 -1.54 -5.76 -36.09
C THR A 264 -0.13 -5.48 -35.56
N VAL A 265 0.70 -6.51 -35.46
CA VAL A 265 2.13 -6.35 -35.17
C VAL A 265 2.81 -5.72 -36.39
N ASP A 266 3.47 -4.59 -36.18
CA ASP A 266 4.12 -3.80 -37.23
C ASP A 266 5.46 -3.22 -36.76
N SER A 267 6.17 -2.54 -37.66
CA SER A 267 7.52 -1.99 -37.41
C SER A 267 7.56 -0.95 -36.28
N SER A 268 6.43 -0.30 -35.98
CA SER A 268 6.33 0.72 -34.94
C SER A 268 6.11 0.16 -33.54
N ASN A 269 5.52 -1.05 -33.43
CA ASN A 269 5.13 -1.63 -32.15
C ASN A 269 5.90 -2.90 -31.75
N ILE A 270 6.63 -3.54 -32.68
CA ILE A 270 7.28 -4.83 -32.41
C ILE A 270 8.29 -4.77 -31.23
N ASP A 271 8.99 -3.66 -31.05
CA ASP A 271 10.00 -3.50 -29.99
C ASP A 271 9.35 -3.43 -28.59
N THR A 272 8.04 -3.19 -28.50
CA THR A 272 7.31 -3.25 -27.23
C THR A 272 7.22 -4.67 -26.67
N PHE A 273 7.37 -5.68 -27.54
CA PHE A 273 7.31 -7.10 -27.19
C PHE A 273 8.65 -7.69 -26.68
N ILE A 274 9.72 -6.89 -26.60
CA ILE A 274 11.03 -7.35 -26.10
C ILE A 274 10.90 -7.88 -24.68
N ASN A 275 11.38 -9.12 -24.46
CA ASN A 275 11.34 -9.87 -23.19
C ASN A 275 9.94 -10.18 -22.66
N CYS A 276 8.89 -10.06 -23.47
CA CYS A 276 7.54 -10.43 -23.05
C CYS A 276 7.40 -11.95 -22.95
N THR A 277 6.88 -12.43 -21.83
CA THR A 277 6.61 -13.86 -21.62
C THR A 277 5.11 -14.17 -21.69
N LYS A 278 4.26 -13.18 -21.44
CA LYS A 278 2.80 -13.30 -21.48
C LYS A 278 2.19 -12.16 -22.28
N ILE A 279 1.31 -12.47 -23.23
CA ILE A 279 0.55 -11.48 -24.00
C ILE A 279 -0.87 -11.36 -23.44
N LEU A 280 -1.21 -10.15 -22.98
CA LEU A 280 -2.54 -9.76 -22.54
C LEU A 280 -3.35 -9.28 -23.75
N GLY A 281 -4.22 -10.14 -24.25
CA GLY A 281 -5.00 -9.90 -25.46
C GLY A 281 -4.58 -10.84 -26.59
N ASN A 282 -4.48 -10.31 -27.81
CA ASN A 282 -4.32 -11.10 -29.02
C ASN A 282 -2.98 -10.81 -29.72
N LEU A 283 -2.63 -11.62 -30.72
CA LEU A 283 -1.57 -11.30 -31.67
C LEU A 283 -2.09 -11.47 -33.10
N ASP A 284 -2.00 -10.40 -33.88
CA ASP A 284 -2.47 -10.30 -35.26
C ASP A 284 -1.29 -10.00 -36.19
N PHE A 285 -1.05 -10.89 -37.15
CA PHE A 285 -0.07 -10.74 -38.22
C PHE A 285 -0.81 -10.61 -39.55
N LEU A 286 -1.01 -9.36 -39.97
CA LEU A 286 -1.73 -8.98 -41.19
C LEU A 286 -0.75 -8.45 -42.24
N ILE A 287 -1.17 -8.44 -43.50
CA ILE A 287 -0.33 -7.94 -44.60
C ILE A 287 0.10 -6.48 -44.39
N THR A 288 -0.78 -5.65 -43.81
CA THR A 288 -0.50 -4.24 -43.51
C THR A 288 0.58 -4.03 -42.46
N GLY A 289 0.82 -5.00 -41.57
CA GLY A 289 1.90 -4.93 -40.59
C GLY A 289 3.23 -5.43 -41.15
N LEU A 290 3.18 -6.51 -41.95
CA LEU A 290 4.35 -7.19 -42.48
C LEU A 290 4.96 -6.47 -43.69
N GLU A 291 4.12 -6.05 -44.65
CA GLU A 291 4.56 -5.32 -45.85
C GLU A 291 4.61 -3.79 -45.62
N GLY A 292 4.09 -3.33 -44.48
CA GLY A 292 3.98 -1.91 -44.12
C GLY A 292 2.65 -1.31 -44.55
N ASP A 293 2.34 -0.15 -43.97
CA ASP A 293 1.13 0.63 -44.26
C ASP A 293 1.53 2.05 -44.71
N PRO A 294 1.58 2.30 -46.03
CA PRO A 294 1.90 3.62 -46.57
C PRO A 294 0.94 4.72 -46.12
N TRP A 295 -0.32 4.39 -45.85
CA TRP A 295 -1.33 5.38 -45.43
C TRP A 295 -1.08 5.91 -44.02
N ARG A 296 -0.52 5.06 -43.16
CA ARG A 296 -0.14 5.40 -41.78
C ARG A 296 1.35 5.70 -41.61
N ASN A 297 2.11 5.77 -42.71
CA ASN A 297 3.56 5.94 -42.71
C ASN A 297 4.31 4.89 -41.86
N ILE A 298 3.87 3.64 -41.94
CA ILE A 298 4.48 2.50 -41.26
C ILE A 298 5.31 1.73 -42.27
N SER A 299 6.61 1.59 -42.02
CA SER A 299 7.51 0.81 -42.88
C SER A 299 7.25 -0.70 -42.76
N ALA A 300 7.69 -1.45 -43.77
CA ALA A 300 7.67 -2.91 -43.72
C ALA A 300 8.40 -3.46 -42.49
N LEU A 301 7.90 -4.55 -41.93
CA LEU A 301 8.48 -5.17 -40.74
C LEU A 301 9.76 -5.93 -41.11
N ASP A 302 10.85 -5.66 -40.40
CA ASP A 302 12.07 -6.47 -40.49
C ASP A 302 11.80 -7.90 -39.97
N PRO A 303 11.93 -8.96 -40.80
CA PRO A 303 11.67 -10.33 -40.38
C PRO A 303 12.51 -10.79 -39.19
N GLU A 304 13.74 -10.28 -39.01
CA GLU A 304 14.59 -10.67 -37.88
C GLU A 304 14.05 -10.17 -36.54
N LYS A 305 13.31 -9.06 -36.54
CA LYS A 305 12.66 -8.55 -35.32
C LYS A 305 11.55 -9.46 -34.81
N LEU A 306 11.01 -10.38 -35.61
CA LEU A 306 10.03 -11.37 -35.13
C LEU A 306 10.62 -12.32 -34.07
N ASN A 307 11.94 -12.39 -33.92
CA ASN A 307 12.59 -13.15 -32.86
C ASN A 307 12.25 -12.67 -31.44
N VAL A 308 11.70 -11.46 -31.27
CA VAL A 308 11.21 -10.98 -29.95
C VAL A 308 10.15 -11.91 -29.36
N PHE A 309 9.40 -12.63 -30.19
CA PHE A 309 8.36 -13.55 -29.73
C PHE A 309 8.91 -14.88 -29.19
N ARG A 310 10.22 -15.15 -29.31
CA ARG A 310 10.84 -16.37 -28.75
C ARG A 310 10.67 -16.48 -27.24
N THR A 311 10.51 -15.37 -26.53
CA THR A 311 10.32 -15.39 -25.07
C THR A 311 8.87 -15.66 -24.65
N VAL A 312 7.91 -15.56 -25.58
CA VAL A 312 6.48 -15.70 -25.28
C VAL A 312 6.13 -17.15 -24.97
N ARG A 313 5.48 -17.35 -23.82
CA ARG A 313 4.97 -18.64 -23.34
C ARG A 313 3.46 -18.73 -23.29
N GLU A 314 2.76 -17.61 -23.11
CA GLU A 314 1.30 -17.59 -22.98
C GLU A 314 0.68 -16.43 -23.78
N ILE A 315 -0.40 -16.71 -24.50
CA ILE A 315 -1.28 -15.69 -25.11
C ILE A 315 -2.67 -15.85 -24.50
N THR A 316 -3.23 -14.82 -23.87
CA THR A 316 -4.53 -14.95 -23.17
C THR A 316 -5.73 -14.97 -24.13
N GLY A 317 -5.63 -14.30 -25.27
CA GLY A 317 -6.67 -14.19 -26.31
C GLY A 317 -6.45 -15.17 -27.46
N TYR A 318 -6.39 -14.66 -28.69
CA TYR A 318 -6.16 -15.46 -29.90
C TYR A 318 -4.83 -15.14 -30.61
N LEU A 319 -4.38 -16.07 -31.45
CA LEU A 319 -3.27 -15.90 -32.39
C LEU A 319 -3.81 -15.97 -33.83
N ASN A 320 -3.69 -14.87 -34.59
CA ASN A 320 -4.19 -14.70 -35.95
C ASN A 320 -3.03 -14.40 -36.91
N ILE A 321 -2.74 -15.32 -37.83
CA ILE A 321 -1.64 -15.23 -38.80
C ILE A 321 -2.21 -15.33 -40.21
N GLN A 322 -2.36 -14.18 -40.87
CA GLN A 322 -2.86 -14.09 -42.25
C GLN A 322 -1.76 -13.69 -43.26
N SER A 323 -0.64 -13.18 -42.76
CA SER A 323 0.56 -12.88 -43.55
C SER A 323 1.82 -13.29 -42.79
N TRP A 324 2.83 -13.76 -43.51
CA TRP A 324 4.12 -14.18 -42.96
C TRP A 324 5.28 -13.92 -43.94
N PRO A 325 6.51 -13.60 -43.48
CA PRO A 325 7.63 -13.32 -44.37
C PRO A 325 7.94 -14.49 -45.32
N LYS A 326 8.20 -14.17 -46.59
CA LYS A 326 8.39 -15.17 -47.66
C LYS A 326 9.58 -16.12 -47.43
N HIS A 327 10.60 -15.67 -46.72
CA HIS A 327 11.83 -16.42 -46.42
C HIS A 327 11.73 -17.26 -45.14
N LEU A 328 10.66 -17.11 -44.34
CA LEU A 328 10.44 -17.90 -43.15
C LEU A 328 9.42 -19.01 -43.44
N HIS A 329 9.89 -20.25 -43.37
CA HIS A 329 9.08 -21.43 -43.73
C HIS A 329 8.30 -22.04 -42.56
N ASN A 330 8.35 -21.45 -41.37
CA ASN A 330 7.65 -21.92 -40.17
C ASN A 330 7.43 -20.77 -39.16
N PHE A 331 6.70 -21.06 -38.08
CA PHE A 331 6.44 -20.13 -36.97
C PHE A 331 7.33 -20.41 -35.75
N SER A 332 8.58 -20.84 -35.95
CA SER A 332 9.50 -21.21 -34.84
C SER A 332 9.82 -20.08 -33.87
N VAL A 333 9.53 -18.83 -34.23
CA VAL A 333 9.60 -17.72 -33.28
C VAL A 333 8.67 -17.92 -32.09
N PHE A 334 7.63 -18.74 -32.22
CA PHE A 334 6.73 -19.15 -31.13
C PHE A 334 7.11 -20.53 -30.56
N SER A 335 8.37 -20.96 -30.64
CA SER A 335 8.78 -22.29 -30.16
C SER A 335 8.50 -22.53 -28.68
N ASN A 336 8.54 -21.47 -27.87
CA ASN A 336 8.29 -21.52 -26.41
C ASN A 336 6.83 -21.26 -26.03
N LEU A 337 5.94 -21.05 -26.99
CA LEU A 337 4.52 -20.83 -26.72
C LEU A 337 3.91 -22.14 -26.18
N GLU A 338 3.45 -22.12 -24.93
CA GLU A 338 2.89 -23.26 -24.22
C GLU A 338 1.36 -23.27 -24.27
N THR A 339 0.74 -22.09 -24.11
CA THR A 339 -0.72 -21.97 -23.92
C THR A 339 -1.34 -20.82 -24.73
N ILE A 340 -2.47 -21.11 -25.39
CA ILE A 340 -3.37 -20.12 -26.00
C ILE A 340 -4.71 -20.15 -25.26
N GLY A 341 -5.04 -19.06 -24.56
CA GLY A 341 -6.15 -19.01 -23.62
C GLY A 341 -7.55 -18.88 -24.25
N GLY A 342 -7.69 -18.19 -25.38
CA GLY A 342 -8.98 -18.02 -26.05
C GLY A 342 -10.02 -17.22 -25.26
N ARG A 343 -9.61 -16.32 -24.35
CA ARG A 343 -10.53 -15.42 -23.61
C ARG A 343 -11.23 -14.40 -24.52
N SER A 344 -10.55 -14.03 -25.59
CA SER A 344 -11.05 -13.26 -26.72
C SER A 344 -10.87 -14.11 -27.99
N LEU A 345 -11.82 -14.03 -28.91
CA LEU A 345 -11.87 -14.86 -30.11
C LEU A 345 -12.00 -13.99 -31.37
N TYR A 346 -11.34 -14.39 -32.45
CA TYR A 346 -11.39 -13.69 -33.72
C TYR A 346 -12.58 -14.13 -34.57
N ASN A 347 -13.32 -13.17 -35.12
CA ASN A 347 -14.44 -13.37 -36.05
C ASN A 347 -15.46 -14.41 -35.54
N ARG A 348 -15.61 -15.55 -36.22
CA ARG A 348 -16.57 -16.63 -35.90
C ARG A 348 -16.12 -17.53 -34.73
N GLY A 349 -15.35 -16.99 -33.78
CA GLY A 349 -14.94 -17.68 -32.57
C GLY A 349 -13.60 -18.41 -32.62
N PHE A 350 -12.61 -17.93 -33.38
CA PHE A 350 -11.30 -18.58 -33.52
C PHE A 350 -10.28 -18.11 -32.46
N SER A 351 -9.58 -19.05 -31.82
CA SER A 351 -8.45 -18.78 -30.92
C SER A 351 -7.09 -19.00 -31.57
N LEU A 352 -7.04 -19.82 -32.62
CA LEU A 352 -5.89 -19.98 -33.50
C LEU A 352 -6.35 -19.93 -34.95
N LEU A 353 -5.86 -18.95 -35.71
CA LEU A 353 -6.17 -18.76 -37.12
C LEU A 353 -4.88 -18.65 -37.93
N ILE A 354 -4.68 -19.54 -38.89
CA ILE A 354 -3.55 -19.53 -39.82
C ILE A 354 -4.09 -19.73 -41.24
N MET A 355 -4.02 -18.69 -42.08
CA MET A 355 -4.54 -18.81 -43.45
C MET A 355 -3.72 -18.08 -44.49
N LYS A 356 -3.78 -18.56 -45.73
CA LYS A 356 -3.19 -17.95 -46.93
C LYS A 356 -1.66 -17.76 -46.87
N ASN A 357 -0.95 -18.57 -46.08
CA ASN A 357 0.52 -18.53 -46.02
C ASN A 357 1.11 -19.53 -47.03
N GLU A 358 1.49 -19.06 -48.22
CA GLU A 358 1.93 -19.92 -49.32
C GLU A 358 3.33 -20.54 -49.13
N ASN A 359 4.22 -19.90 -48.37
CA ASN A 359 5.61 -20.30 -48.22
C ASN A 359 5.91 -21.12 -46.96
N VAL A 360 4.93 -21.30 -46.09
CA VAL A 360 5.08 -22.02 -44.82
C VAL A 360 4.93 -23.52 -45.07
N THR A 361 5.92 -24.31 -44.61
CA THR A 361 5.98 -25.77 -44.82
C THR A 361 5.69 -26.55 -43.54
N SER A 362 5.94 -25.98 -42.36
CA SER A 362 5.65 -26.58 -41.05
C SER A 362 5.23 -25.53 -40.02
N LEU A 363 4.52 -25.92 -38.96
CA LEU A 363 4.02 -24.97 -37.96
C LEU A 363 5.12 -24.52 -36.97
N GLY A 364 5.94 -25.44 -36.46
CA GLY A 364 7.04 -25.08 -35.54
C GLY A 364 6.63 -24.66 -34.12
N LEU A 365 5.38 -24.89 -33.70
CA LEU A 365 4.84 -24.58 -32.36
C LEU A 365 5.20 -25.68 -31.34
N ARG A 366 6.49 -25.84 -31.04
CA ARG A 366 7.03 -27.04 -30.37
C ARG A 366 6.56 -27.24 -28.93
N SER A 367 6.46 -26.17 -28.15
CA SER A 367 6.06 -26.23 -26.73
C SER A 367 4.56 -26.15 -26.53
N LEU A 368 3.76 -26.04 -27.59
CA LEU A 368 2.31 -25.83 -27.46
C LEU A 368 1.65 -27.07 -26.87
N ARG A 369 1.07 -26.90 -25.68
CA ARG A 369 0.42 -27.95 -24.89
C ARG A 369 -1.09 -27.76 -24.81
N GLU A 370 -1.56 -26.51 -24.84
CA GLU A 370 -2.97 -26.21 -24.59
C GLU A 370 -3.51 -25.06 -25.44
N VAL A 371 -4.69 -25.29 -26.03
CA VAL A 371 -5.61 -24.27 -26.55
C VAL A 371 -6.90 -24.35 -25.71
N SER A 372 -7.04 -23.44 -24.75
CA SER A 372 -8.03 -23.56 -23.68
C SER A 372 -9.47 -23.35 -24.15
N ALA A 373 -9.71 -22.38 -25.03
CA ALA A 373 -11.03 -22.06 -25.58
C ALA A 373 -10.93 -21.60 -27.06
N GLY A 374 -12.05 -21.64 -27.79
CA GLY A 374 -12.13 -21.20 -29.19
C GLY A 374 -11.89 -22.28 -30.24
N ARG A 375 -12.20 -21.95 -31.49
CA ARG A 375 -12.02 -22.80 -32.68
C ARG A 375 -10.62 -22.64 -33.27
N VAL A 376 -10.14 -23.69 -33.93
CA VAL A 376 -8.87 -23.67 -34.67
C VAL A 376 -9.16 -23.67 -36.17
N TYR A 377 -8.58 -22.71 -36.90
CA TYR A 377 -8.77 -22.51 -38.34
C TYR A 377 -7.42 -22.50 -39.05
N ILE A 378 -7.12 -23.54 -39.83
CA ILE A 378 -5.89 -23.65 -40.61
C ILE A 378 -6.26 -23.97 -42.05
N THR A 379 -6.29 -22.97 -42.92
CA THR A 379 -6.77 -23.17 -44.30
C THR A 379 -5.98 -22.41 -45.36
N GLU A 380 -5.98 -22.88 -46.59
CA GLU A 380 -5.35 -22.22 -47.74
C GLU A 380 -3.81 -22.06 -47.63
N ASN A 381 -3.14 -22.90 -46.83
CA ASN A 381 -1.67 -22.93 -46.74
C ASN A 381 -1.13 -24.05 -47.64
N ARG A 382 -0.96 -23.74 -48.94
CA ARG A 382 -0.74 -24.74 -50.01
C ARG A 382 0.52 -25.60 -49.87
N ARG A 383 1.54 -25.15 -49.13
CA ARG A 383 2.80 -25.88 -48.88
C ARG A 383 2.91 -26.50 -47.47
N LEU A 384 1.93 -26.26 -46.60
CA LEU A 384 1.97 -26.67 -45.19
C LEU A 384 1.70 -28.18 -45.03
N CYS A 385 2.65 -28.90 -44.44
CA CYS A 385 2.57 -30.33 -44.09
C CYS A 385 2.52 -30.53 -42.55
N PHE A 386 2.52 -31.78 -42.09
CA PHE A 386 2.56 -32.17 -40.66
C PHE A 386 1.32 -31.80 -39.82
N LEU A 387 0.23 -31.31 -40.43
CA LEU A 387 -1.00 -31.01 -39.70
C LEU A 387 -1.75 -32.28 -39.23
N HIS A 388 -1.59 -33.38 -39.98
CA HIS A 388 -2.27 -34.66 -39.73
C HIS A 388 -1.59 -35.50 -38.65
N THR A 389 -0.34 -35.19 -38.30
CA THR A 389 0.38 -35.87 -37.23
C THR A 389 -0.05 -35.34 -35.86
N VAL A 390 -0.48 -34.08 -35.76
CA VAL A 390 -0.87 -33.43 -34.50
C VAL A 390 -2.20 -33.98 -33.97
N SER A 391 -2.20 -34.47 -32.73
CA SER A 391 -3.42 -34.86 -32.02
C SER A 391 -4.18 -33.63 -31.49
N TRP A 392 -4.95 -32.97 -32.36
CA TRP A 392 -5.73 -31.77 -32.03
C TRP A 392 -6.78 -31.98 -30.93
N ALA A 393 -7.17 -33.23 -30.66
CA ALA A 393 -8.05 -33.56 -29.54
C ALA A 393 -7.33 -33.45 -28.18
N ALA A 394 -6.03 -33.75 -28.12
CA ALA A 394 -5.25 -33.66 -26.88
C ALA A 394 -4.89 -32.22 -26.50
N LEU A 395 -4.80 -31.33 -27.49
CA LEU A 395 -4.46 -29.91 -27.30
C LEU A 395 -5.66 -29.04 -26.89
N ARG A 396 -6.90 -29.48 -27.14
CA ARG A 396 -8.11 -28.66 -26.93
C ARG A 396 -8.88 -29.14 -25.72
N ARG A 397 -9.26 -28.21 -24.84
CA ARG A 397 -10.19 -28.50 -23.72
C ARG A 397 -11.66 -28.47 -24.11
N SER A 398 -12.03 -27.73 -25.17
CA SER A 398 -13.42 -27.62 -25.65
C SER A 398 -13.71 -28.52 -26.86
N ARG A 399 -14.95 -28.99 -27.01
CA ARG A 399 -15.44 -29.74 -28.18
C ARG A 399 -15.64 -28.88 -29.45
N ALA A 400 -15.13 -27.65 -29.48
CA ALA A 400 -15.35 -26.71 -30.58
C ALA A 400 -14.82 -27.24 -31.93
N ASP A 401 -15.43 -26.80 -33.05
CA ASP A 401 -15.08 -27.27 -34.39
C ASP A 401 -13.62 -26.97 -34.79
N LEU A 402 -12.98 -27.95 -35.42
CA LEU A 402 -11.67 -27.89 -36.06
C LEU A 402 -11.86 -27.68 -37.57
N ASP A 403 -11.30 -26.61 -38.14
CA ASP A 403 -11.41 -26.33 -39.58
C ASP A 403 -10.03 -26.36 -40.25
N ILE A 404 -9.65 -27.54 -40.74
CA ILE A 404 -8.39 -27.77 -41.46
C ILE A 404 -8.71 -28.26 -42.87
N ARG A 405 -8.61 -27.38 -43.86
CA ARG A 405 -8.88 -27.69 -45.28
C ARG A 405 -8.01 -26.87 -46.23
N ASN A 406 -7.92 -27.27 -47.50
CA ASN A 406 -7.18 -26.53 -48.54
C ASN A 406 -5.69 -26.29 -48.22
N ASN A 407 -5.07 -27.17 -47.42
CA ASN A 407 -3.62 -27.23 -47.20
C ASN A 407 -2.98 -28.34 -48.05
N ARG A 408 -1.66 -28.53 -47.98
CA ARG A 408 -0.99 -29.59 -48.75
C ARG A 408 -1.53 -30.98 -48.30
N PRO A 409 -2.08 -31.81 -49.21
CA PRO A 409 -2.69 -33.08 -48.85
C PRO A 409 -1.64 -34.10 -48.41
N ARG A 410 -2.03 -35.02 -47.51
CA ARG A 410 -1.14 -36.02 -46.91
C ARG A 410 -0.35 -36.84 -47.94
N SER A 411 -1.01 -37.26 -49.04
CA SER A 411 -0.37 -38.02 -50.12
C SER A 411 0.84 -37.29 -50.70
N LYS A 412 0.70 -36.00 -51.03
CA LYS A 412 1.77 -35.16 -51.57
C LYS A 412 2.82 -34.73 -50.55
N CYS A 413 2.52 -34.81 -49.25
CA CYS A 413 3.52 -34.58 -48.19
C CYS A 413 4.43 -35.79 -47.98
N ARG A 414 3.94 -37.00 -48.28
CA ARG A 414 4.65 -38.27 -48.09
C ARG A 414 5.67 -38.57 -49.20
N GLU A 415 5.46 -38.00 -50.39
CA GLU A 415 6.38 -38.10 -51.54
C GLU A 415 7.71 -37.33 -51.32
N ASP A 416 7.68 -36.23 -50.55
CA ASP A 416 8.86 -35.38 -50.28
C ASP A 416 9.61 -35.74 -48.97
N CYS A 417 8.98 -36.48 -48.05
CA CYS A 417 9.54 -36.85 -46.74
C CYS A 417 8.89 -38.15 -46.22
N PRO A 418 9.63 -39.28 -46.12
CA PRO A 418 9.14 -40.49 -45.47
C PRO A 418 8.85 -40.24 -43.97
N GLU A 419 7.68 -40.68 -43.48
CA GLU A 419 7.31 -40.60 -42.06
C GLU A 419 8.34 -41.36 -41.18
N PRO A 420 8.81 -40.80 -40.06
CA PRO A 420 9.75 -41.49 -39.17
C PRO A 420 9.04 -42.64 -38.42
N PRO A 421 9.75 -43.76 -38.13
CA PRO A 421 9.21 -44.83 -37.32
C PRO A 421 9.13 -44.35 -35.87
N ILE A 422 7.90 -44.31 -35.34
CA ILE A 422 7.54 -44.23 -33.92
C ILE A 422 7.74 -42.84 -33.26
N CYS A 423 6.67 -42.04 -33.30
CA CYS A 423 6.36 -41.01 -32.30
C CYS A 423 4.88 -41.17 -31.90
N PRO A 424 4.53 -41.57 -30.67
CA PRO A 424 3.16 -41.90 -30.28
C PRO A 424 2.18 -40.71 -30.25
N SER A 425 2.65 -39.48 -30.52
CA SER A 425 1.85 -38.25 -30.31
C SER A 425 1.89 -37.24 -31.47
N GLY A 426 2.57 -37.55 -32.58
CA GLY A 426 2.71 -36.62 -33.72
C GLY A 426 3.88 -35.64 -33.64
N SER A 427 4.26 -35.06 -34.80
CA SER A 427 5.33 -34.07 -34.91
C SER A 427 4.84 -32.74 -35.51
N TRP A 428 5.50 -31.65 -35.14
CA TRP A 428 5.26 -30.29 -35.67
C TRP A 428 6.19 -29.93 -36.87
N GLY A 429 6.94 -30.91 -37.41
CA GLY A 429 7.93 -30.76 -38.50
C GLY A 429 8.76 -32.05 -38.80
N PRO A 430 9.75 -32.00 -39.72
CA PRO A 430 10.60 -33.13 -40.14
C PRO A 430 11.70 -33.53 -39.12
N PRO A 431 12.34 -34.73 -39.24
CA PRO A 431 13.23 -35.30 -38.22
C PRO A 431 14.49 -34.45 -38.00
N GLY A 432 14.89 -34.31 -36.72
CA GLY A 432 16.04 -33.50 -36.28
C GLY A 432 15.65 -32.24 -35.49
N THR A 433 14.36 -31.91 -35.38
CA THR A 433 13.88 -30.67 -34.75
C THR A 433 12.72 -30.82 -33.75
N SER A 434 12.28 -32.03 -33.41
CA SER A 434 11.09 -32.25 -32.57
C SER A 434 11.25 -33.35 -31.52
N HIS A 435 10.91 -33.05 -30.26
CA HIS A 435 10.58 -34.01 -29.21
C HIS A 435 9.04 -34.22 -29.14
N PRO A 436 8.54 -35.38 -28.67
CA PRO A 436 7.11 -35.72 -28.65
C PRO A 436 6.28 -34.91 -27.62
N LEU A 437 4.96 -34.85 -27.88
CA LEU A 437 3.95 -34.02 -27.19
C LEU A 437 3.63 -34.38 -25.72
N SER A 438 4.21 -35.44 -25.13
CA SER A 438 4.04 -35.74 -23.70
C SER A 438 5.07 -36.74 -23.15
N VAL A 439 5.72 -36.41 -22.03
CA VAL A 439 6.40 -37.36 -21.12
C VAL A 439 6.03 -36.96 -19.67
N PRO A 440 5.61 -37.88 -18.78
CA PRO A 440 5.41 -37.58 -17.37
C PRO A 440 6.78 -37.44 -16.68
N SER A 441 6.99 -36.31 -16.02
CA SER A 441 7.91 -36.08 -14.89
C SER A 441 9.12 -37.01 -14.75
N LEU A 442 10.23 -36.65 -15.40
CA LEU A 442 11.57 -36.46 -14.80
C LEU A 442 12.61 -36.28 -15.93
N SER A 443 13.58 -35.39 -15.72
CA SER A 443 14.87 -35.22 -16.42
C SER A 443 15.00 -34.19 -17.57
N VAL A 444 16.23 -33.66 -17.61
CA VAL A 444 16.80 -32.42 -18.18
C VAL A 444 16.90 -32.44 -19.71
N PRO A 445 16.89 -31.29 -20.43
CA PRO A 445 16.88 -31.27 -21.89
C PRO A 445 18.28 -31.51 -22.48
N SER A 446 18.55 -32.72 -22.96
CA SER A 446 19.53 -32.98 -24.00
C SER A 446 19.33 -34.35 -24.64
N CYS A 447 19.08 -34.36 -25.95
CA CYS A 447 19.30 -35.44 -26.93
C CYS A 447 19.13 -36.90 -26.47
N CYS A 448 18.11 -37.57 -27.03
CA CYS A 448 18.02 -39.03 -27.04
C CYS A 448 19.15 -39.64 -27.89
N HIS A 449 20.23 -40.09 -27.25
CA HIS A 449 21.08 -41.17 -27.77
C HIS A 449 21.36 -42.18 -26.65
N THR A 450 20.94 -43.43 -26.89
CA THR A 450 21.41 -44.74 -26.35
C THR A 450 21.68 -44.92 -24.84
N PRO A 451 21.40 -46.11 -24.26
CA PRO A 451 21.56 -46.35 -22.82
C PRO A 451 23.05 -46.43 -22.45
N CYS A 452 23.52 -45.56 -21.54
CA CYS A 452 24.86 -45.66 -20.96
C CYS A 452 24.93 -46.77 -19.88
N PRO A 453 26.05 -47.51 -19.76
CA PRO A 453 26.24 -48.56 -18.77
C PRO A 453 26.89 -48.04 -17.47
N LEU A 454 26.24 -48.30 -16.32
CA LEU A 454 26.82 -48.52 -14.96
C LEU A 454 27.77 -47.44 -14.33
N PRO A 455 28.07 -47.49 -13.00
CA PRO A 455 27.84 -46.37 -12.09
C PRO A 455 29.08 -45.52 -11.76
N GLU A 456 28.92 -44.20 -11.70
CA GLU A 456 29.83 -43.31 -10.98
C GLU A 456 29.07 -42.62 -9.83
N CYS A 457 29.60 -42.77 -8.61
CA CYS A 457 29.11 -42.11 -7.40
C CYS A 457 29.07 -40.57 -7.59
N PRO A 458 28.07 -39.86 -7.03
CA PRO A 458 28.06 -38.40 -7.09
C PRO A 458 29.19 -37.84 -6.23
N GLN A 459 30.18 -37.21 -6.87
CA GLN A 459 31.05 -36.23 -6.20
C GLN A 459 30.18 -35.07 -5.68
N CYS A 460 30.38 -34.67 -4.42
CA CYS A 460 29.67 -33.52 -3.82
C CYS A 460 29.82 -32.28 -4.73
N PRO A 461 28.75 -31.48 -4.91
CA PRO A 461 28.75 -30.37 -5.85
C PRO A 461 29.89 -29.38 -5.55
N ARG A 462 30.75 -29.13 -6.56
CA ARG A 462 31.70 -28.02 -6.54
C ARG A 462 30.93 -26.70 -6.63
N VAL A 463 30.89 -26.02 -5.49
CA VAL A 463 30.69 -24.59 -5.21
C VAL A 463 30.30 -23.69 -6.40
N LEU A 464 29.06 -23.17 -6.35
CA LEU A 464 28.79 -21.77 -6.62
C LEU A 464 28.27 -21.16 -5.31
N SER A 465 29.16 -20.57 -4.53
CA SER A 465 28.81 -19.83 -3.31
C SER A 465 28.11 -18.53 -3.69
N HIS A 466 26.99 -18.20 -3.05
CA HIS A 466 26.43 -16.85 -3.11
C HIS A 466 27.45 -15.88 -2.45
N PRO A 467 27.90 -14.82 -3.14
CA PRO A 467 28.99 -13.96 -2.64
C PRO A 467 28.67 -13.25 -1.32
N SER A 468 27.40 -13.14 -0.93
CA SER A 468 26.95 -12.52 0.32
C SER A 468 26.90 -13.46 1.53
N HIS A 469 26.91 -14.79 1.34
CA HIS A 469 26.74 -15.76 2.43
C HIS A 469 27.59 -17.04 2.23
N PRO A 470 28.90 -17.00 2.54
CA PRO A 470 29.83 -18.12 2.35
C PRO A 470 29.57 -19.34 3.26
N TRP A 471 28.68 -19.19 4.24
CA TRP A 471 28.40 -20.16 5.30
C TRP A 471 27.11 -20.95 5.08
N LEU A 472 26.36 -20.66 4.02
CA LEU A 472 25.15 -21.39 3.64
C LEU A 472 25.54 -22.73 3.01
N SER A 473 25.08 -23.82 3.62
CA SER A 473 25.30 -25.19 3.13
C SER A 473 24.46 -25.46 1.87
N PRO A 474 25.04 -26.02 0.79
CA PRO A 474 24.27 -26.47 -0.38
C PRO A 474 23.23 -27.54 0.00
N GLN A 475 22.15 -27.66 -0.78
CA GLN A 475 21.23 -28.81 -0.65
C GLN A 475 22.02 -30.12 -0.77
N GLY A 476 21.90 -30.99 0.25
CA GLY A 476 22.62 -32.28 0.33
C GLY A 476 23.99 -32.24 1.02
N ALA A 477 24.41 -31.12 1.63
CA ALA A 477 25.70 -31.00 2.32
C ALA A 477 25.87 -31.86 3.59
N ASP A 478 24.77 -32.43 4.10
CA ASP A 478 24.70 -33.43 5.17
C ASP A 478 24.86 -34.87 4.69
N THR A 479 24.72 -35.13 3.38
CA THR A 479 24.79 -36.47 2.78
C THR A 479 26.20 -36.86 2.29
N CYS A 480 27.17 -35.94 2.41
CA CYS A 480 28.56 -36.18 2.00
C CYS A 480 29.28 -37.14 2.97
N THR A 481 29.96 -38.15 2.44
CA THR A 481 30.76 -39.11 3.22
C THR A 481 32.02 -38.51 3.84
N ARG A 482 32.60 -37.45 3.23
CA ARG A 482 33.74 -36.70 3.77
C ARG A 482 33.71 -35.24 3.31
N CYS A 483 33.97 -34.30 4.22
CA CYS A 483 33.99 -32.87 3.90
C CYS A 483 35.31 -32.43 3.25
N ALA A 484 35.23 -31.57 2.23
CA ALA A 484 36.40 -31.06 1.50
C ALA A 484 37.24 -30.05 2.32
N ARG A 485 36.58 -29.22 3.15
CA ARG A 485 37.22 -28.17 3.97
C ARG A 485 37.00 -28.42 5.45
N PHE A 486 35.87 -27.96 6.00
CA PHE A 486 35.52 -28.10 7.41
C PHE A 486 34.15 -28.76 7.56
N ARG A 487 33.87 -29.25 8.76
CA ARG A 487 32.58 -29.84 9.12
C ARG A 487 31.99 -29.10 10.31
N ASP A 488 30.76 -28.59 10.17
CA ASP A 488 30.02 -28.00 11.27
C ASP A 488 28.77 -28.83 11.59
N GLY A 489 28.82 -29.56 12.70
CA GLY A 489 27.79 -30.57 13.02
C GLY A 489 27.66 -31.62 11.90
N PRO A 490 26.46 -31.85 11.35
CA PRO A 490 26.29 -32.78 10.24
C PRO A 490 26.70 -32.22 8.87
N HIS A 491 26.98 -30.91 8.73
CA HIS A 491 27.15 -30.25 7.43
C HIS A 491 28.62 -30.00 7.06
N CYS A 492 28.95 -30.19 5.78
CA CYS A 492 30.22 -29.74 5.21
C CYS A 492 30.18 -28.26 4.83
N VAL A 493 31.09 -27.46 5.37
CA VAL A 493 31.14 -26.00 5.21
C VAL A 493 32.49 -25.51 4.68
N GLU A 494 32.49 -24.37 3.97
CA GLU A 494 33.73 -23.79 3.42
C GLU A 494 34.62 -23.20 4.53
N ARG A 495 34.01 -22.64 5.58
CA ARG A 495 34.65 -22.04 6.75
C ARG A 495 33.75 -22.22 7.99
N CYS A 496 34.31 -22.19 9.20
CA CYS A 496 33.54 -22.31 10.45
C CYS A 496 32.80 -21.01 10.82
N PRO A 497 31.56 -21.06 11.35
CA PRO A 497 30.79 -19.87 11.69
C PRO A 497 31.57 -18.83 12.50
N ASP A 498 31.71 -17.64 11.92
CA ASP A 498 32.48 -16.53 12.49
C ASP A 498 31.62 -15.26 12.46
N GLY A 499 31.10 -14.86 13.63
CA GLY A 499 30.24 -13.69 13.78
C GLY A 499 28.80 -13.87 13.28
N VAL A 500 28.34 -15.10 13.06
CA VAL A 500 26.98 -15.38 12.57
C VAL A 500 25.96 -15.13 13.69
N LEU A 501 24.89 -14.37 13.43
CA LEU A 501 23.88 -14.05 14.44
C LEU A 501 23.08 -15.30 14.86
N GLY A 502 23.08 -15.63 16.15
CA GLY A 502 22.20 -16.63 16.78
C GLY A 502 21.25 -16.00 17.79
N GLU A 503 20.42 -16.82 18.45
CA GLU A 503 19.36 -16.36 19.37
C GLU A 503 19.84 -15.43 20.50
N ARG A 504 21.07 -15.64 21.01
CA ARG A 504 21.64 -14.88 22.13
C ARG A 504 22.81 -13.97 21.74
N GLY A 505 22.96 -13.69 20.44
CA GLY A 505 24.06 -12.88 19.90
C GLY A 505 24.93 -13.63 18.89
N PRO A 506 26.09 -13.07 18.49
CA PRO A 506 26.95 -13.65 17.47
C PRO A 506 27.57 -14.98 17.94
N ILE A 507 27.66 -15.93 17.02
CA ILE A 507 28.23 -17.26 17.18
C ILE A 507 29.61 -17.28 16.54
N TYR A 508 30.58 -17.73 17.33
CA TYR A 508 31.95 -17.93 16.90
C TYR A 508 32.37 -19.39 17.11
N LYS A 509 32.95 -20.00 16.09
CA LYS A 509 33.51 -21.34 16.12
C LYS A 509 34.90 -21.35 15.50
N TYR A 510 35.78 -22.17 16.05
CA TYR A 510 37.12 -22.41 15.51
C TYR A 510 37.23 -23.84 14.98
N PRO A 511 38.04 -24.09 13.95
CA PRO A 511 38.30 -25.44 13.48
C PRO A 511 39.29 -26.16 14.42
N ASP A 512 38.96 -27.39 14.84
CA ASP A 512 39.90 -28.24 15.57
C ASP A 512 40.88 -28.97 14.62
N SER A 513 41.77 -29.79 15.19
CA SER A 513 42.76 -30.56 14.43
C SER A 513 42.15 -31.55 13.43
N ALA A 514 40.88 -31.94 13.61
CA ALA A 514 40.13 -32.80 12.70
C ALA A 514 39.35 -32.00 11.63
N ARG A 515 39.49 -30.67 11.60
CA ARG A 515 38.73 -29.72 10.76
C ARG A 515 37.24 -29.69 11.11
N GLU A 516 36.86 -30.03 12.34
CA GLU A 516 35.51 -29.85 12.84
C GLU A 516 35.36 -28.50 13.55
N CYS A 517 34.24 -27.84 13.33
CA CYS A 517 33.96 -26.52 13.91
C CYS A 517 33.49 -26.65 15.36
N ARG A 518 34.31 -26.23 16.30
CA ARG A 518 34.05 -26.26 17.76
C ARG A 518 33.71 -24.85 18.27
N PRO A 519 32.79 -24.71 19.26
CA PRO A 519 32.40 -23.42 19.79
C PRO A 519 33.55 -22.72 20.53
N CYS A 520 33.64 -21.40 20.35
CA CYS A 520 34.50 -20.55 21.16
C CYS A 520 34.01 -20.46 22.62
N HIS A 521 34.90 -20.07 23.53
CA HIS A 521 34.53 -19.75 24.91
C HIS A 521 33.49 -18.62 24.96
N GLU A 522 32.53 -18.66 25.91
CA GLU A 522 31.38 -17.75 25.95
C GLU A 522 31.75 -16.26 26.04
N ASN A 523 32.90 -15.96 26.66
CA ASN A 523 33.41 -14.59 26.78
C ASN A 523 34.17 -14.09 25.53
N CYS A 524 34.40 -14.93 24.52
CA CYS A 524 35.04 -14.53 23.27
C CYS A 524 34.04 -13.80 22.37
N THR A 525 33.88 -12.49 22.58
CA THR A 525 32.89 -11.66 21.84
C THR A 525 33.35 -11.25 20.44
N ARG A 526 34.62 -11.50 20.08
CA ARG A 526 35.25 -11.14 18.80
C ARG A 526 35.89 -12.33 18.07
N GLY A 527 35.50 -13.56 18.43
CA GLY A 527 36.08 -14.79 17.88
C GLY A 527 37.20 -15.39 18.71
N CYS A 528 37.68 -16.56 18.29
CA CYS A 528 38.73 -17.31 18.97
C CYS A 528 39.52 -18.19 17.98
N VAL A 529 40.69 -18.64 18.42
CA VAL A 529 41.51 -19.65 17.71
C VAL A 529 41.51 -21.02 18.40
N GLY A 530 40.87 -21.11 19.58
CA GLY A 530 40.88 -22.29 20.44
C GLY A 530 39.79 -22.25 21.51
N PRO A 531 39.68 -23.31 22.34
CA PRO A 531 38.57 -23.47 23.28
C PRO A 531 38.68 -22.63 24.55
N LEU A 532 39.87 -22.14 24.92
CA LEU A 532 40.10 -21.50 26.20
C LEU A 532 39.89 -19.99 26.12
N LEU A 533 39.64 -19.36 27.27
CA LEU A 533 39.53 -17.90 27.38
C LEU A 533 40.79 -17.16 26.88
N ARG A 534 41.96 -17.79 26.99
CA ARG A 534 43.25 -17.25 26.48
C ARG A 534 43.34 -17.24 24.95
N ASP A 535 42.48 -18.02 24.29
CA ASP A 535 42.44 -18.18 22.85
C ASP A 535 41.44 -17.22 22.19
N CYS A 536 40.79 -16.35 22.97
CA CYS A 536 39.93 -15.29 22.44
C CYS A 536 40.75 -14.27 21.65
N LEU A 537 40.20 -13.78 20.55
CA LEU A 537 40.81 -12.73 19.74
C LEU A 537 40.50 -11.35 20.35
N GLY A 538 41.52 -10.63 20.81
CA GLY A 538 41.44 -9.28 21.38
C GLY A 538 41.74 -9.19 22.89
N ASP A 539 42.14 -8.02 23.36
CA ASP A 539 42.60 -7.80 24.75
C ASP A 539 41.53 -8.10 25.81
N THR A 540 41.78 -9.13 26.62
CA THR A 540 40.96 -9.47 27.79
C THR A 540 41.41 -8.63 29.00
N LEU A 541 40.56 -7.72 29.50
CA LEU A 541 40.71 -7.12 30.83
C LEU A 541 39.89 -7.90 31.88
N PRO A 542 40.34 -8.00 33.15
CA PRO A 542 39.81 -8.94 34.13
C PRO A 542 38.56 -8.42 34.85
N VAL A 543 37.57 -9.31 35.05
CA VAL A 543 36.32 -9.02 35.78
C VAL A 543 36.49 -9.34 37.27
N VAL A 544 36.29 -8.33 38.12
CA VAL A 544 36.24 -8.41 39.58
C VAL A 544 34.94 -9.08 40.04
N ARG A 545 35.04 -10.13 40.88
CA ARG A 545 33.90 -10.77 41.57
C ARG A 545 33.47 -9.95 42.80
N ARG A 546 32.16 -9.81 43.03
CA ARG A 546 31.59 -9.40 44.33
C ARG A 546 30.58 -10.44 44.80
N ALA A 547 30.72 -10.83 46.08
CA ALA A 547 29.79 -11.67 46.83
C ALA A 547 28.75 -10.79 47.58
N PRO A 548 27.58 -11.33 47.97
CA PRO A 548 26.56 -10.57 48.70
C PRO A 548 26.57 -10.89 50.21
N THR A 549 26.24 -9.91 51.04
CA THR A 549 25.85 -10.09 52.45
C THR A 549 24.46 -9.50 52.70
N LEU A 550 23.56 -10.35 53.20
CA LEU A 550 22.29 -10.02 53.90
C LEU A 550 22.67 -9.76 55.38
N VAL A 551 22.06 -8.88 56.18
CA VAL A 551 20.68 -8.84 56.70
C VAL A 551 20.51 -7.50 57.44
N ALA A 552 19.39 -6.78 57.27
CA ALA A 552 18.75 -6.00 58.35
C ALA A 552 17.48 -5.28 57.85
N VAL A 553 16.39 -5.97 57.49
CA VAL A 553 15.12 -5.27 57.26
C VAL A 553 13.88 -6.14 57.54
N MET A 554 13.52 -6.30 58.81
CA MET A 554 12.25 -6.98 59.20
C MET A 554 11.09 -6.03 59.54
N ALA A 555 11.28 -4.70 59.47
CA ALA A 555 10.18 -3.74 59.67
C ALA A 555 9.60 -3.16 58.36
N VAL A 556 10.39 -3.08 57.29
CA VAL A 556 9.97 -2.53 55.98
C VAL A 556 9.27 -3.59 55.11
N GLY A 557 9.47 -4.88 55.41
CA GLY A 557 8.92 -6.00 54.64
C GLY A 557 7.39 -6.07 54.62
N ALA A 558 6.71 -5.70 55.70
CA ALA A 558 5.25 -5.74 55.76
C ALA A 558 4.57 -4.64 54.93
N VAL A 559 5.18 -3.44 54.90
CA VAL A 559 4.73 -2.32 54.05
C VAL A 559 5.07 -2.57 52.58
N PHE A 560 6.23 -3.17 52.29
CA PHE A 560 6.57 -3.58 50.93
C PHE A 560 5.69 -4.73 50.43
N LEU A 561 5.29 -5.69 51.29
CA LEU A 561 4.37 -6.75 50.88
C LEU A 561 2.99 -6.19 50.57
N SER A 562 2.46 -5.29 51.41
CA SER A 562 1.14 -4.69 51.17
C SER A 562 1.16 -3.78 49.94
N CYS A 563 2.19 -2.94 49.76
CA CYS A 563 2.37 -2.14 48.56
C CYS A 563 2.57 -3.00 47.31
N SER A 564 3.30 -4.12 47.41
CA SER A 564 3.51 -5.05 46.28
C SER A 564 2.23 -5.78 45.90
N LEU A 565 1.42 -6.20 46.88
CA LEU A 565 0.11 -6.80 46.63
C LEU A 565 -0.87 -5.79 46.00
N VAL A 566 -0.87 -4.54 46.44
CA VAL A 566 -1.65 -3.47 45.83
C VAL A 566 -1.14 -3.14 44.42
N LEU A 567 0.18 -3.11 44.21
CA LEU A 567 0.77 -2.89 42.89
C LEU A 567 0.45 -4.05 41.94
N LEU A 568 0.54 -5.30 42.39
CA LEU A 568 0.18 -6.50 41.64
C LEU A 568 -1.31 -6.53 41.33
N ALA A 569 -2.17 -6.13 42.27
CA ALA A 569 -3.59 -5.93 42.01
C ALA A 569 -3.79 -4.84 40.96
N LEU A 570 -3.20 -3.66 41.10
CA LEU A 570 -3.29 -2.57 40.13
C LEU A 570 -2.78 -2.98 38.74
N LEU A 571 -1.69 -3.76 38.67
CA LEU A 571 -1.13 -4.32 37.44
C LEU A 571 -2.03 -5.41 36.85
N TYR A 572 -2.66 -6.24 37.68
CA TYR A 572 -3.67 -7.23 37.26
C TYR A 572 -4.93 -6.53 36.72
N TRP A 573 -5.44 -5.51 37.41
CA TRP A 573 -6.58 -4.71 36.96
C TRP A 573 -6.24 -3.89 35.71
N ARG A 574 -5.02 -3.33 35.60
CA ARG A 574 -4.50 -2.72 34.36
C ARG A 574 -4.40 -3.76 33.25
N GLY A 575 -3.86 -4.94 33.52
CA GLY A 575 -3.72 -6.06 32.60
C GLY A 575 -5.08 -6.51 32.07
N LYS A 576 -6.07 -6.68 32.95
CA LYS A 576 -7.46 -7.04 32.60
C LYS A 576 -8.15 -5.92 31.81
N LYS A 577 -7.91 -4.65 32.16
CA LYS A 577 -8.41 -3.47 31.42
C LYS A 577 -7.77 -3.34 30.04
N ILE A 578 -6.46 -3.60 29.94
CA ILE A 578 -5.70 -3.63 28.68
C ILE A 578 -6.13 -4.82 27.82
N GLN A 579 -6.35 -6.00 28.40
CA GLN A 579 -6.81 -7.20 27.70
C GLN A 579 -8.21 -6.98 27.12
N LYS A 580 -9.15 -6.41 27.91
CA LYS A 580 -10.47 -6.01 27.40
C LYS A 580 -10.37 -4.97 26.28
N LYS A 581 -9.51 -3.94 26.44
CA LYS A 581 -9.31 -2.90 25.40
C LYS A 581 -8.64 -3.45 24.13
N ARG A 582 -7.71 -4.40 24.27
CA ARG A 582 -7.04 -5.09 23.15
C ARG A 582 -7.99 -6.06 22.45
N ALA A 583 -8.81 -6.82 23.18
CA ALA A 583 -9.81 -7.69 22.59
C ALA A 583 -10.91 -6.91 21.87
N MET A 584 -11.39 -5.81 22.47
CA MET A 584 -12.35 -4.92 21.82
C MET A 584 -11.79 -4.30 20.53
N ARG A 585 -10.50 -3.93 20.49
CA ARG A 585 -9.82 -3.49 19.26
C ARG A 585 -9.61 -4.62 18.25
N ARG A 586 -9.26 -5.84 18.68
CA ARG A 586 -9.14 -7.00 17.78
C ARG A 586 -10.43 -7.23 16.99
N TYR A 587 -11.58 -7.24 17.68
CA TYR A 587 -12.88 -7.50 17.04
C TYR A 587 -13.47 -6.30 16.27
N LEU A 588 -13.17 -5.04 16.64
CA LEU A 588 -13.72 -3.85 15.99
C LEU A 588 -12.79 -3.21 14.93
N GLU A 589 -11.47 -3.40 15.02
CA GLU A 589 -10.48 -2.74 14.13
C GLU A 589 -9.73 -3.73 13.23
N ARG A 590 -9.57 -5.02 13.61
CA ARG A 590 -8.61 -5.91 12.94
C ARG A 590 -9.18 -7.07 12.14
N GLY A 591 -10.48 -7.36 12.20
CA GLY A 591 -11.09 -8.37 11.33
C GLY A 591 -10.37 -9.73 11.32
N GLU A 592 -9.74 -10.12 12.43
CA GLU A 592 -9.12 -11.43 12.55
C GLU A 592 -10.16 -12.43 13.02
N SER A 593 -10.19 -13.56 12.31
CA SER A 593 -10.97 -14.78 12.53
C SER A 593 -12.39 -14.83 11.91
N LEU A 594 -12.42 -15.59 10.80
CA LEU A 594 -13.25 -16.79 10.57
C LEU A 594 -14.36 -16.71 9.49
N GLU A 595 -14.32 -17.76 8.67
CA GLU A 595 -15.14 -18.23 7.55
C GLU A 595 -15.66 -17.16 6.57
N PRO A 596 -15.07 -17.06 5.35
CA PRO A 596 -15.61 -16.21 4.31
C PRO A 596 -17.04 -16.64 3.95
N LEU A 597 -17.87 -15.67 3.58
CA LEU A 597 -19.27 -15.87 3.18
C LEU A 597 -19.43 -16.71 1.88
N ASP A 598 -18.34 -17.20 1.27
CA ASP A 598 -18.37 -18.15 0.16
C ASP A 598 -17.05 -18.96 0.09
N PRO A 599 -17.08 -20.31 -0.03
CA PRO A 599 -15.92 -21.14 -0.35
C PRO A 599 -15.43 -21.04 -1.81
N SER A 600 -16.08 -20.24 -2.67
CA SER A 600 -15.71 -20.07 -4.08
C SER A 600 -14.66 -18.96 -4.30
N GLU A 601 -13.53 -19.34 -4.90
CA GLU A 601 -12.30 -18.54 -5.16
C GLU A 601 -12.46 -17.32 -6.10
N LYS A 602 -13.53 -16.52 -6.04
CA LYS A 602 -13.66 -15.32 -6.89
C LYS A 602 -14.19 -14.09 -6.16
N ALA A 603 -13.28 -13.12 -6.06
CA ALA A 603 -13.48 -11.68 -5.90
C ALA A 603 -13.81 -11.12 -4.50
N ASN A 604 -12.94 -10.17 -4.09
CA ASN A 604 -13.07 -9.19 -3.01
C ASN A 604 -13.21 -9.74 -1.58
N LYS A 605 -12.27 -9.32 -0.73
CA LYS A 605 -12.22 -9.66 0.70
C LYS A 605 -13.46 -9.08 1.41
N VAL A 606 -14.51 -9.88 1.60
CA VAL A 606 -15.70 -9.47 2.34
C VAL A 606 -15.33 -9.34 3.82
N LEU A 607 -15.59 -8.16 4.42
CA LEU A 607 -15.11 -7.78 5.76
C LEU A 607 -16.13 -8.03 6.87
N ALA A 608 -17.33 -8.47 6.50
CA ALA A 608 -18.48 -8.75 7.35
C ALA A 608 -18.61 -10.27 7.63
N ARG A 609 -19.09 -10.65 8.83
CA ARG A 609 -19.28 -12.06 9.23
C ARG A 609 -20.72 -12.53 9.13
N ILE A 610 -20.95 -13.84 9.15
CA ILE A 610 -22.26 -14.42 9.44
C ILE A 610 -22.38 -14.63 10.96
N PHE A 611 -23.43 -14.09 11.56
CA PHE A 611 -23.77 -14.28 12.96
C PHE A 611 -24.81 -15.39 13.13
N LYS A 612 -24.71 -16.14 14.22
CA LYS A 612 -25.82 -16.97 14.72
C LYS A 612 -26.71 -16.12 15.64
N GLU A 613 -28.01 -16.42 15.67
CA GLU A 613 -28.94 -15.70 16.56
C GLU A 613 -28.55 -15.80 18.04
N THR A 614 -27.91 -16.91 18.45
CA THR A 614 -27.41 -17.12 19.82
C THR A 614 -26.26 -16.19 20.24
N GLU A 615 -25.49 -15.66 19.28
CA GLU A 615 -24.37 -14.75 19.54
C GLU A 615 -24.83 -13.31 19.78
N LEU A 616 -26.07 -12.98 19.40
CA LEU A 616 -26.60 -11.62 19.40
C LEU A 616 -27.72 -11.48 20.42
N LYS A 617 -27.52 -10.60 21.40
CA LYS A 617 -28.56 -10.22 22.35
C LYS A 617 -29.08 -8.81 22.08
N ARG A 618 -30.33 -8.71 21.65
CA ARG A 618 -31.06 -7.42 21.54
C ARG A 618 -31.36 -6.87 22.93
N LEU A 619 -31.15 -5.58 23.11
CA LEU A 619 -31.50 -4.85 24.33
C LEU A 619 -32.64 -3.86 24.03
N LYS A 620 -32.36 -2.55 24.07
CA LYS A 620 -33.36 -1.50 23.85
C LYS A 620 -33.45 -1.08 22.39
N VAL A 621 -34.64 -0.67 21.95
CA VAL A 621 -34.83 0.01 20.66
C VAL A 621 -34.13 1.38 20.71
N LEU A 622 -33.38 1.69 19.65
CA LEU A 622 -32.73 2.99 19.44
C LEU A 622 -33.53 3.86 18.47
N GLY A 623 -34.15 3.24 17.45
CA GLY A 623 -34.98 3.94 16.47
C GLY A 623 -35.72 2.95 15.59
N SER A 624 -36.81 3.42 14.97
CA SER A 624 -37.57 2.67 13.98
C SER A 624 -37.73 3.53 12.73
N GLY A 625 -37.58 2.92 11.56
CA GLY A 625 -37.69 3.60 10.28
C GLY A 625 -38.23 2.69 9.19
N VAL A 626 -38.21 3.21 7.97
CA VAL A 626 -38.73 2.57 6.75
C VAL A 626 -38.20 1.14 6.58
N PHE A 627 -36.90 0.98 6.81
CA PHE A 627 -36.15 -0.26 6.59
C PHE A 627 -36.11 -1.18 7.82
N GLY A 628 -36.89 -0.89 8.86
CA GLY A 628 -36.99 -1.69 10.08
C GLY A 628 -36.47 -1.00 11.34
N THR A 629 -36.19 -1.80 12.36
CA THR A 629 -35.97 -1.33 13.74
C THR A 629 -34.54 -1.55 14.19
N VAL A 630 -33.88 -0.50 14.67
CA VAL A 630 -32.52 -0.53 15.19
C VAL A 630 -32.55 -0.73 16.69
N HIS A 631 -31.82 -1.72 17.17
CA HIS A 631 -31.68 -2.05 18.58
C HIS A 631 -30.24 -1.83 19.03
N LYS A 632 -30.06 -1.35 20.26
CA LYS A 632 -28.80 -1.53 20.99
C LYS A 632 -28.68 -3.02 21.29
N GLY A 633 -27.56 -3.63 20.94
CA GLY A 633 -27.30 -5.04 21.16
C GLY A 633 -25.97 -5.30 21.86
N ILE A 634 -25.80 -6.56 22.26
CA ILE A 634 -24.53 -7.12 22.70
C ILE A 634 -24.22 -8.30 21.81
N TRP A 635 -23.05 -8.30 21.21
CA TRP A 635 -22.46 -9.46 20.57
C TRP A 635 -21.54 -10.18 21.57
N ILE A 636 -21.71 -11.48 21.70
CA ILE A 636 -20.91 -12.39 22.53
C ILE A 636 -20.32 -13.44 21.59
N PRO A 637 -19.01 -13.37 21.26
CA PRO A 637 -18.36 -14.33 20.37
C PRO A 637 -18.35 -15.74 20.98
N ASP A 638 -18.59 -16.77 20.16
CA ASP A 638 -18.49 -18.18 20.59
C ASP A 638 -17.11 -18.48 21.20
N GLY A 639 -17.08 -18.99 22.44
CA GLY A 639 -15.85 -19.33 23.16
C GLY A 639 -15.18 -18.21 23.97
N ASP A 640 -15.66 -16.95 23.87
CA ASP A 640 -15.15 -15.80 24.62
C ASP A 640 -16.22 -15.19 25.55
N SER A 641 -15.86 -14.85 26.79
CA SER A 641 -16.78 -14.21 27.76
C SER A 641 -16.94 -12.68 27.58
N ILE A 642 -16.56 -12.16 26.40
CA ILE A 642 -16.48 -10.72 26.12
C ILE A 642 -17.80 -10.22 25.52
N LYS A 643 -18.32 -9.12 26.08
CA LYS A 643 -19.56 -8.48 25.62
C LYS A 643 -19.22 -7.23 24.79
N ILE A 644 -19.50 -7.27 23.49
CA ILE A 644 -19.20 -6.18 22.55
C ILE A 644 -20.50 -5.41 22.27
N PRO A 645 -20.55 -4.09 22.53
CA PRO A 645 -21.73 -3.29 22.21
C PRO A 645 -21.85 -3.10 20.69
N VAL A 646 -23.01 -3.47 20.15
CA VAL A 646 -23.31 -3.41 18.72
C VAL A 646 -24.64 -2.70 18.49
N SER A 647 -24.85 -2.25 17.26
CA SER A 647 -26.15 -1.83 16.76
C SER A 647 -26.70 -2.94 15.88
N ILE A 648 -27.89 -3.43 16.19
CA ILE A 648 -28.55 -4.54 15.48
C ILE A 648 -29.78 -3.98 14.79
N LYS A 649 -29.72 -3.86 13.47
CA LYS A 649 -30.85 -3.43 12.65
C LYS A 649 -31.59 -4.65 12.15
N VAL A 650 -32.83 -4.81 12.61
CA VAL A 650 -33.73 -5.87 12.16
C VAL A 650 -34.48 -5.34 10.94
N ILE A 651 -34.19 -5.92 9.78
CA ILE A 651 -34.85 -5.59 8.53
C ILE A 651 -36.26 -6.16 8.56
N GLN A 652 -37.24 -5.30 8.24
CA GLN A 652 -38.64 -5.69 8.13
C GLN A 652 -38.97 -5.87 6.66
N ASP A 653 -39.24 -7.12 6.24
CA ASP A 653 -39.88 -7.39 4.97
C ASP A 653 -41.40 -7.24 5.11
N TRP A 654 -41.94 -6.16 4.54
CA TRP A 654 -43.37 -5.88 4.55
C TRP A 654 -44.15 -6.69 3.53
N SER A 655 -43.47 -7.27 2.53
CA SER A 655 -44.10 -8.15 1.54
C SER A 655 -44.34 -9.55 2.10
N GLY A 656 -43.56 -9.97 3.10
CA GLY A 656 -43.59 -11.31 3.67
C GLY A 656 -43.19 -12.42 2.69
N GLN A 657 -42.67 -12.05 1.51
CA GLN A 657 -42.34 -12.97 0.43
C GLN A 657 -40.86 -13.38 0.44
N GLN A 658 -40.00 -12.65 1.15
CA GLN A 658 -38.57 -12.93 1.19
C GLN A 658 -38.17 -13.62 2.49
N SER A 659 -37.49 -14.76 2.35
CA SER A 659 -36.76 -15.38 3.45
C SER A 659 -35.27 -15.13 3.25
N PHE A 660 -34.58 -14.73 4.31
CA PHE A 660 -33.17 -14.35 4.25
C PHE A 660 -32.29 -15.47 4.81
N HIS A 661 -32.55 -16.70 4.42
CA HIS A 661 -31.77 -17.86 4.89
C HIS A 661 -30.45 -18.05 4.13
N ALA A 662 -30.34 -17.49 2.92
CA ALA A 662 -29.14 -17.52 2.11
C ALA A 662 -28.51 -16.13 1.98
N VAL A 663 -27.18 -16.12 1.90
CA VAL A 663 -26.39 -14.90 1.66
C VAL A 663 -26.51 -14.54 0.18
N THR A 664 -26.75 -13.27 -0.14
CA THR A 664 -26.89 -12.77 -1.51
C THR A 664 -25.70 -11.90 -1.92
N ASP A 665 -25.48 -11.72 -3.23
CA ASP A 665 -24.43 -10.84 -3.75
C ASP A 665 -24.54 -9.40 -3.22
N HIS A 666 -25.75 -8.90 -3.00
CA HIS A 666 -25.97 -7.59 -2.38
C HIS A 666 -25.50 -7.54 -0.92
N MET A 667 -25.71 -8.62 -0.15
CA MET A 667 -25.20 -8.74 1.22
C MET A 667 -23.66 -8.76 1.24
N LEU A 668 -23.04 -9.46 0.28
CA LEU A 668 -21.59 -9.48 0.12
C LEU A 668 -21.04 -8.11 -0.27
N ALA A 669 -21.70 -7.42 -1.20
CA ALA A 669 -21.32 -6.09 -1.66
C ALA A 669 -21.30 -5.09 -0.49
N ILE A 670 -22.37 -5.03 0.31
CA ILE A 670 -22.44 -4.16 1.50
C ILE A 670 -21.40 -4.58 2.54
N GLY A 671 -21.19 -5.89 2.71
CA GLY A 671 -20.19 -6.45 3.63
C GLY A 671 -18.73 -6.20 3.24
N SER A 672 -18.47 -5.81 1.99
CA SER A 672 -17.12 -5.53 1.47
C SER A 672 -16.68 -4.06 1.67
N LEU A 673 -17.60 -3.17 2.04
CA LEU A 673 -17.32 -1.73 2.13
C LEU A 673 -16.57 -1.35 3.41
N GLU A 674 -15.46 -0.62 3.26
CA GLU A 674 -14.66 -0.09 4.37
C GLU A 674 -14.07 1.28 4.03
N HIS A 675 -14.54 2.31 4.75
CA HIS A 675 -14.06 3.67 4.61
C HIS A 675 -14.22 4.47 5.91
N SER A 676 -13.36 5.46 6.13
CA SER A 676 -13.34 6.24 7.39
C SER A 676 -14.64 7.01 7.68
N TYR A 677 -15.42 7.32 6.64
CA TYR A 677 -16.68 8.07 6.71
C TYR A 677 -17.90 7.22 6.35
N ILE A 678 -17.77 5.90 6.38
CA ILE A 678 -18.86 4.94 6.18
C ILE A 678 -18.95 4.04 7.42
N VAL A 679 -20.17 3.77 7.89
CA VAL A 679 -20.37 2.84 9.01
C VAL A 679 -20.09 1.43 8.55
N ARG A 680 -19.04 0.82 9.10
CA ARG A 680 -18.64 -0.55 8.77
C ARG A 680 -19.69 -1.56 9.24
N LEU A 681 -20.08 -2.46 8.35
CA LEU A 681 -20.86 -3.65 8.67
C LEU A 681 -19.94 -4.68 9.35
N LEU A 682 -20.25 -5.05 10.60
CA LEU A 682 -19.51 -6.10 11.31
C LEU A 682 -19.95 -7.49 10.86
N GLY A 683 -21.21 -7.64 10.46
CA GLY A 683 -21.77 -8.88 9.96
C GLY A 683 -23.28 -8.85 9.80
N ILE A 684 -23.80 -9.97 9.36
CA ILE A 684 -25.21 -10.21 9.02
C ILE A 684 -25.66 -11.47 9.75
N CYS A 685 -26.88 -11.48 10.28
CA CYS A 685 -27.54 -12.66 10.82
C CYS A 685 -28.70 -13.03 9.88
N PRO A 686 -28.48 -13.99 8.95
CA PRO A 686 -29.55 -14.60 8.15
C PRO A 686 -30.59 -15.29 9.04
N GLY A 687 -31.86 -15.30 8.62
CA GLY A 687 -32.94 -15.90 9.39
C GLY A 687 -34.33 -15.43 8.94
N PRO A 688 -35.38 -15.70 9.73
CA PRO A 688 -36.75 -15.23 9.46
C PRO A 688 -36.85 -13.70 9.37
N GLN A 689 -35.97 -13.00 10.10
CA GLN A 689 -35.76 -11.56 9.99
C GLN A 689 -34.26 -11.32 9.80
N LEU A 690 -33.87 -10.71 8.69
CA LEU A 690 -32.48 -10.35 8.44
C LEU A 690 -32.01 -9.32 9.45
N GLN A 691 -30.89 -9.57 10.12
CA GLN A 691 -30.29 -8.61 11.04
C GLN A 691 -28.94 -8.12 10.52
N LEU A 692 -28.79 -6.80 10.39
CA LEU A 692 -27.52 -6.16 10.05
C LEU A 692 -26.85 -5.66 11.34
N VAL A 693 -25.61 -6.06 11.56
CA VAL A 693 -24.86 -5.75 12.78
C VAL A 693 -23.74 -4.78 12.48
N THR A 694 -23.78 -3.61 13.09
CA THR A 694 -22.76 -2.55 12.95
C THR A 694 -22.19 -2.18 14.30
N GLN A 695 -21.07 -1.43 14.29
CA GLN A 695 -20.55 -0.84 15.51
C GLN A 695 -21.56 0.14 16.12
N LEU A 696 -21.77 0.06 17.43
CA LEU A 696 -22.58 1.06 18.14
C LEU A 696 -21.79 2.37 18.27
N LEU A 697 -22.19 3.41 17.54
CA LEU A 697 -21.59 4.74 17.66
C LEU A 697 -22.18 5.51 18.86
N PRO A 698 -21.32 6.04 19.75
CA PRO A 698 -21.75 6.48 21.08
C PRO A 698 -22.53 7.79 21.11
N LEU A 699 -22.41 8.62 20.06
CA LEU A 699 -23.03 9.94 19.99
C LEU A 699 -24.33 9.98 19.18
N GLY A 700 -24.78 8.84 18.66
CA GLY A 700 -26.04 8.73 17.92
C GLY A 700 -26.00 9.40 16.54
N SER A 701 -27.17 9.82 16.07
CA SER A 701 -27.33 10.47 14.77
C SER A 701 -26.95 11.95 14.80
N LEU A 702 -26.51 12.45 13.65
CA LEU A 702 -26.15 13.84 13.47
C LEU A 702 -27.35 14.75 13.70
N LEU A 703 -28.55 14.34 13.27
CA LEU A 703 -29.79 15.08 13.50
C LEU A 703 -30.05 15.34 15.01
N GLU A 704 -29.98 14.31 15.85
CA GLU A 704 -30.14 14.49 17.30
C GLU A 704 -29.01 15.32 17.90
N TYR A 705 -27.79 15.13 17.42
CA TYR A 705 -26.62 15.83 17.91
C TYR A 705 -26.68 17.33 17.63
N VAL A 706 -27.05 17.75 16.41
CA VAL A 706 -27.15 19.18 16.06
C VAL A 706 -28.28 19.88 16.80
N ARG A 707 -29.40 19.19 17.05
CA ARG A 707 -30.51 19.71 17.86
C ARG A 707 -30.09 19.93 19.32
N LYS A 708 -29.42 18.94 19.91
CA LYS A 708 -29.03 18.98 21.33
C LYS A 708 -27.87 19.94 21.61
N ASN A 709 -26.96 20.13 20.67
CA ASN A 709 -25.70 20.86 20.89
C ASN A 709 -25.61 22.16 20.08
N ARG A 710 -26.74 22.77 19.67
CA ARG A 710 -26.79 23.98 18.84
C ARG A 710 -25.83 25.09 19.28
N GLY A 711 -25.68 25.32 20.59
CA GLY A 711 -24.80 26.36 21.14
C GLY A 711 -23.29 26.04 21.15
N ALA A 712 -22.90 24.79 20.91
CA ALA A 712 -21.50 24.33 20.95
C ALA A 712 -20.91 24.00 19.58
N ILE A 713 -21.70 24.15 18.50
CA ILE A 713 -21.32 23.78 17.14
C ILE A 713 -20.85 25.04 16.39
N GLY A 714 -19.55 25.06 16.06
CA GLY A 714 -18.95 26.16 15.31
C GLY A 714 -18.94 25.96 13.78
N PRO A 715 -18.67 27.03 13.00
CA PRO A 715 -18.59 26.99 11.53
C PRO A 715 -17.67 25.90 10.98
N GLN A 716 -16.47 25.77 11.56
CA GLN A 716 -15.48 24.78 11.14
C GLN A 716 -16.02 23.35 11.24
N LEU A 717 -16.78 23.07 12.30
CA LEU A 717 -17.28 21.72 12.57
C LEU A 717 -18.35 21.32 11.56
N LEU A 718 -19.28 22.23 11.25
CA LEU A 718 -20.31 22.03 10.22
C LEU A 718 -19.69 21.77 8.85
N LEU A 719 -18.74 22.62 8.41
CA LEU A 719 -18.08 22.44 7.11
C LEU A 719 -17.26 21.15 7.06
N ASN A 720 -16.59 20.78 8.16
CA ASN A 720 -15.89 19.50 8.24
C ASN A 720 -16.85 18.32 8.09
N TRP A 721 -18.03 18.34 8.72
CA TRP A 721 -19.04 17.30 8.52
C TRP A 721 -19.55 17.26 7.08
N CYS A 722 -19.73 18.41 6.42
CA CYS A 722 -20.10 18.47 4.98
C CYS A 722 -19.09 17.72 4.12
N VAL A 723 -17.79 17.97 4.34
CA VAL A 723 -16.69 17.28 3.64
C VAL A 723 -16.72 15.78 3.90
N GLN A 724 -16.90 15.37 5.16
CA GLN A 724 -16.86 13.95 5.54
C GLN A 724 -18.03 13.16 4.94
N VAL A 725 -19.24 13.72 4.97
CA VAL A 725 -20.40 13.11 4.32
C VAL A 725 -20.19 13.01 2.80
N ALA A 726 -19.71 14.08 2.15
CA ALA A 726 -19.42 14.04 0.71
C ALA A 726 -18.36 13.00 0.34
N LYS A 727 -17.29 12.88 1.13
CA LYS A 727 -16.26 11.83 0.93
C LYS A 727 -16.79 10.42 1.17
N GLY A 728 -17.71 10.24 2.12
CA GLY A 728 -18.39 8.96 2.32
C GLY A 728 -19.24 8.59 1.10
N MET A 729 -20.02 9.54 0.60
CA MET A 729 -20.88 9.33 -0.58
C MET A 729 -20.08 9.12 -1.88
N TYR A 730 -18.98 9.86 -2.07
CA TYR A 730 -18.05 9.63 -3.18
C TYR A 730 -17.48 8.19 -3.16
N TYR A 731 -17.14 7.67 -1.98
CA TYR A 731 -16.70 6.30 -1.85
C TYR A 731 -17.80 5.28 -2.25
N LEU A 732 -19.06 5.52 -1.87
CA LEU A 732 -20.18 4.68 -2.31
C LEU A 732 -20.38 4.73 -3.83
N GLU A 733 -20.23 5.91 -4.44
CA GLU A 733 -20.27 6.11 -5.89
C GLU A 733 -19.18 5.30 -6.62
N GLU A 734 -17.94 5.32 -6.15
CA GLU A 734 -16.85 4.49 -6.71
C GLU A 734 -17.13 2.99 -6.63
N HIS A 735 -17.93 2.56 -5.64
CA HIS A 735 -18.34 1.17 -5.44
C HIS A 735 -19.72 0.85 -6.04
N ARG A 736 -20.27 1.75 -6.87
CA ARG A 736 -21.57 1.60 -7.56
C ARG A 736 -22.74 1.35 -6.61
N MET A 737 -22.69 1.92 -5.41
CA MET A 737 -23.74 1.78 -4.40
C MET A 737 -24.52 3.09 -4.25
N VAL A 738 -25.82 3.04 -4.51
CA VAL A 738 -26.73 4.18 -4.31
C VAL A 738 -27.31 4.10 -2.89
N HIS A 739 -27.29 5.20 -2.15
CA HIS A 739 -27.74 5.23 -0.76
C HIS A 739 -29.27 5.24 -0.65
N ARG A 740 -29.97 6.04 -1.47
CA ARG A 740 -31.45 6.15 -1.55
C ARG A 740 -32.18 6.69 -0.31
N ASN A 741 -31.45 7.00 0.77
CA ASN A 741 -32.03 7.51 2.02
C ASN A 741 -31.02 8.37 2.80
N LEU A 742 -30.23 9.17 2.09
CA LEU A 742 -29.29 10.07 2.75
C LEU A 742 -30.06 11.20 3.45
N ALA A 743 -29.84 11.32 4.76
CA ALA A 743 -30.46 12.33 5.63
C ALA A 743 -29.62 12.48 6.90
N ALA A 744 -29.77 13.59 7.63
CA ALA A 744 -28.99 13.82 8.87
C ALA A 744 -29.24 12.74 9.94
N ARG A 745 -30.39 12.06 9.92
CA ARG A 745 -30.70 10.91 10.80
C ARG A 745 -29.85 9.66 10.51
N ASN A 746 -29.35 9.53 9.28
CA ASN A 746 -28.57 8.38 8.81
C ASN A 746 -27.06 8.70 8.74
N VAL A 747 -26.65 9.86 9.21
CA VAL A 747 -25.25 10.20 9.47
C VAL A 747 -25.01 10.04 10.97
N LEU A 748 -24.07 9.19 11.37
CA LEU A 748 -23.79 8.86 12.77
C LEU A 748 -22.45 9.46 13.22
N LEU A 749 -22.32 9.80 14.51
CA LEU A 749 -21.09 10.37 15.07
C LEU A 749 -20.25 9.33 15.83
N LYS A 750 -19.03 9.09 15.34
CA LYS A 750 -18.01 8.33 16.06
C LYS A 750 -17.36 9.16 17.16
N SER A 751 -17.12 10.44 16.87
CA SER A 751 -16.67 11.47 17.81
C SER A 751 -17.24 12.82 17.35
N PRO A 752 -17.16 13.91 18.14
CA PRO A 752 -17.68 15.21 17.71
C PRO A 752 -17.10 15.67 16.37
N SER A 753 -15.83 15.33 16.08
CA SER A 753 -15.13 15.70 14.86
C SER A 753 -15.21 14.65 13.73
N GLN A 754 -15.84 13.49 13.94
CA GLN A 754 -15.88 12.40 12.97
C GLN A 754 -17.28 11.82 12.78
N VAL A 755 -17.84 12.00 11.60
CA VAL A 755 -19.12 11.44 11.15
C VAL A 755 -18.92 10.24 10.22
N GLN A 756 -19.92 9.37 10.15
CA GLN A 756 -19.97 8.22 9.26
C GLN A 756 -21.37 8.06 8.70
N VAL A 757 -21.48 7.83 7.39
CA VAL A 757 -22.76 7.58 6.71
C VAL A 757 -23.19 6.13 6.95
N ALA A 758 -24.45 5.93 7.32
CA ALA A 758 -25.05 4.63 7.64
C ALA A 758 -26.26 4.37 6.74
N ASP A 759 -26.85 3.17 6.83
CA ASP A 759 -28.10 2.82 6.13
C ASP A 759 -28.07 2.86 4.59
N PHE A 760 -26.87 2.76 4.00
CA PHE A 760 -26.66 2.59 2.57
C PHE A 760 -26.94 1.14 2.12
N GLY A 761 -27.37 0.94 0.85
CA GLY A 761 -27.56 -0.38 0.24
C GLY A 761 -28.72 -1.23 0.79
N ILE A 762 -29.44 -0.77 1.82
CA ILE A 762 -30.52 -1.56 2.45
C ILE A 762 -31.73 -1.73 1.53
N ALA A 763 -32.00 -0.76 0.66
CA ALA A 763 -33.06 -0.86 -0.34
C ALA A 763 -32.83 -2.02 -1.31
N ASP A 764 -31.59 -2.22 -1.75
CA ASP A 764 -31.21 -3.30 -2.69
C ASP A 764 -31.33 -4.69 -2.05
N LEU A 765 -31.22 -4.78 -0.72
CA LEU A 765 -31.46 -6.03 0.03
C LEU A 765 -32.93 -6.44 0.04
N LEU A 766 -33.85 -5.48 0.00
CA LEU A 766 -35.30 -5.73 0.08
C LEU A 766 -35.94 -5.83 -1.31
N TYR A 767 -35.43 -5.06 -2.28
CA TYR A 767 -36.03 -4.90 -3.60
C TYR A 767 -34.96 -5.01 -4.70
N PRO A 768 -34.59 -6.23 -5.11
CA PRO A 768 -33.57 -6.44 -6.16
C PRO A 768 -33.98 -5.88 -7.53
N ASP A 769 -35.30 -5.76 -7.76
CA ASP A 769 -35.86 -5.07 -8.92
C ASP A 769 -36.17 -3.62 -8.56
N ASP A 770 -35.49 -2.65 -9.20
CA ASP A 770 -35.70 -1.21 -9.00
C ASP A 770 -37.16 -0.77 -9.18
N LYS A 771 -37.97 -1.55 -9.93
CA LYS A 771 -39.39 -1.27 -10.18
C LYS A 771 -40.33 -1.66 -9.03
N LYS A 772 -39.85 -2.38 -8.01
CA LYS A 772 -40.66 -2.91 -6.89
C LYS A 772 -40.55 -2.10 -5.59
N TYR A 773 -39.82 -0.99 -5.57
CA TYR A 773 -39.77 -0.12 -4.39
C TYR A 773 -41.14 0.54 -4.17
N PHE A 774 -41.98 -0.09 -3.35
CA PHE A 774 -43.37 0.29 -3.15
C PHE A 774 -43.48 1.68 -2.52
N TYR A 775 -44.17 2.59 -3.21
CA TYR A 775 -44.64 3.85 -2.66
C TYR A 775 -45.64 3.55 -1.53
N ASN A 776 -45.26 3.90 -0.30
CA ASN A 776 -46.19 4.01 0.80
C ASN A 776 -46.04 5.40 1.42
N GLU A 777 -47.07 6.23 1.32
CA GLU A 777 -47.07 7.66 1.69
C GLU A 777 -46.64 7.89 3.15
N VAL A 778 -46.86 6.92 4.03
CA VAL A 778 -46.57 7.04 5.46
C VAL A 778 -45.09 6.80 5.80
N LYS A 779 -44.32 6.16 4.91
CA LYS A 779 -42.96 5.67 5.25
C LYS A 779 -41.88 5.99 4.22
N THR A 780 -42.16 6.71 3.14
CA THR A 780 -41.14 7.05 2.13
C THR A 780 -40.47 8.40 2.48
N PRO A 781 -39.14 8.57 2.37
CA PRO A 781 -38.45 9.81 2.75
C PRO A 781 -38.62 10.93 1.69
N ILE A 782 -39.86 11.18 1.24
CA ILE A 782 -40.22 12.05 0.12
C ILE A 782 -39.53 13.42 0.19
N LYS A 783 -39.47 14.02 1.39
CA LYS A 783 -38.86 15.34 1.61
C LYS A 783 -37.35 15.43 1.28
N TRP A 784 -36.66 14.29 1.15
CA TRP A 784 -35.23 14.21 0.80
C TRP A 784 -35.00 13.72 -0.64
N MET A 785 -36.05 13.28 -1.34
CA MET A 785 -35.92 12.63 -2.64
C MET A 785 -35.91 13.64 -3.78
N ALA A 786 -35.20 13.30 -4.85
CA ALA A 786 -35.26 14.02 -6.12
C ALA A 786 -36.56 13.71 -6.87
N LEU A 787 -37.01 14.63 -7.74
CA LEU A 787 -38.26 14.48 -8.48
C LEU A 787 -38.27 13.21 -9.35
N GLU A 788 -37.16 12.87 -10.00
CA GLU A 788 -37.08 11.64 -10.79
C GLU A 788 -37.22 10.37 -9.94
N SER A 789 -36.78 10.43 -8.68
CA SER A 789 -37.00 9.34 -7.73
C SER A 789 -38.47 9.29 -7.32
N ILE A 790 -39.10 10.45 -7.05
CA ILE A 790 -40.51 10.55 -6.63
C ILE A 790 -41.48 10.08 -7.73
N HIS A 791 -41.32 10.54 -8.97
CA HIS A 791 -42.26 10.23 -10.05
C HIS A 791 -42.01 8.87 -10.69
N PHE A 792 -40.74 8.49 -10.86
CA PHE A 792 -40.36 7.35 -11.69
C PHE A 792 -39.69 6.22 -10.92
N GLY A 793 -39.49 6.38 -9.61
CA GLY A 793 -38.74 5.39 -8.81
C GLY A 793 -37.30 5.24 -9.27
N ARG A 794 -36.73 6.26 -9.95
CA ARG A 794 -35.36 6.20 -10.48
C ARG A 794 -34.38 6.70 -9.43
N TYR A 795 -33.49 5.81 -9.00
CA TYR A 795 -32.47 6.10 -8.00
C TYR A 795 -31.08 6.04 -8.63
N THR A 796 -30.32 7.12 -8.49
CA THR A 796 -28.98 7.30 -9.06
C THR A 796 -28.07 8.01 -8.06
N HIS A 797 -26.76 8.03 -8.31
CA HIS A 797 -25.84 8.87 -7.52
C HIS A 797 -26.24 10.37 -7.57
N GLN A 798 -26.81 10.83 -8.69
CA GLN A 798 -27.31 12.21 -8.81
C GLN A 798 -28.60 12.45 -7.98
N SER A 799 -29.42 11.43 -7.77
CA SER A 799 -30.54 11.52 -6.80
C SER A 799 -30.04 11.60 -5.36
N ASP A 800 -28.93 10.92 -5.03
CA ASP A 800 -28.28 11.06 -3.72
C ASP A 800 -27.65 12.44 -3.52
N VAL A 801 -27.17 13.09 -4.60
CA VAL A 801 -26.69 14.49 -4.55
C VAL A 801 -27.82 15.44 -4.12
N TRP A 802 -29.05 15.22 -4.61
CA TRP A 802 -30.22 15.97 -4.15
C TRP A 802 -30.45 15.79 -2.65
N SER A 803 -30.46 14.53 -2.19
CA SER A 803 -30.60 14.19 -0.77
C SER A 803 -29.48 14.77 0.10
N TYR A 804 -28.26 14.85 -0.44
CA TYR A 804 -27.13 15.51 0.21
C TYR A 804 -27.40 17.01 0.40
N GLY A 805 -27.93 17.71 -0.61
CA GLY A 805 -28.35 19.10 -0.47
C GLY A 805 -29.36 19.31 0.67
N VAL A 806 -30.38 18.45 0.77
CA VAL A 806 -31.35 18.49 1.88
C VAL A 806 -30.68 18.19 3.23
N THR A 807 -29.76 17.23 3.27
CA THR A 807 -29.00 16.88 4.48
C THR A 807 -28.12 18.04 4.96
N LEU A 808 -27.48 18.77 4.03
CA LEU A 808 -26.74 19.99 4.35
C LEU A 808 -27.66 21.04 4.94
N TRP A 809 -28.85 21.22 4.37
CA TRP A 809 -29.84 22.16 4.90
C TRP A 809 -30.26 21.78 6.33
N GLU A 810 -30.51 20.50 6.61
CA GLU A 810 -30.78 20.02 7.98
C GLU A 810 -29.63 20.37 8.95
N MET A 811 -28.39 20.17 8.53
CA MET A 811 -27.21 20.49 9.36
C MET A 811 -27.14 21.99 9.66
N MET A 812 -27.31 22.84 8.64
CA MET A 812 -27.16 24.29 8.76
C MET A 812 -28.33 24.96 9.48
N THR A 813 -29.48 24.30 9.54
CA THR A 813 -30.65 24.74 10.33
C THR A 813 -30.70 24.13 11.73
N PHE A 814 -29.66 23.39 12.12
CA PHE A 814 -29.59 22.66 13.41
C PHE A 814 -30.73 21.66 13.60
N GLY A 815 -31.09 20.97 12.53
CA GLY A 815 -32.06 19.88 12.51
C GLY A 815 -33.51 20.34 12.36
N ALA A 816 -33.75 21.45 11.66
CA ALA A 816 -35.11 21.81 11.27
C ALA A 816 -35.68 20.76 10.32
N GLU A 817 -37.01 20.64 10.29
CA GLU A 817 -37.69 19.71 9.40
C GLU A 817 -37.78 20.30 7.98
N PRO A 818 -37.32 19.59 6.93
CA PRO A 818 -37.49 20.03 5.55
C PRO A 818 -38.98 20.18 5.19
N TYR A 819 -39.34 21.25 4.48
CA TYR A 819 -40.73 21.54 4.07
C TYR A 819 -41.73 21.39 5.23
N ALA A 820 -41.39 21.96 6.39
CA ALA A 820 -42.24 21.90 7.57
C ALA A 820 -43.63 22.47 7.27
N GLY A 821 -44.68 21.76 7.70
CA GLY A 821 -46.08 22.15 7.47
C GLY A 821 -46.66 21.78 6.10
N ILE A 822 -45.85 21.30 5.16
CA ILE A 822 -46.32 20.82 3.84
C ILE A 822 -46.65 19.32 3.92
N ARG A 823 -47.82 18.93 3.40
CA ARG A 823 -48.22 17.52 3.32
C ARG A 823 -47.31 16.78 2.35
N LEU A 824 -46.97 15.51 2.66
CA LEU A 824 -46.04 14.73 1.83
C LEU A 824 -46.49 14.62 0.36
N ALA A 825 -47.80 14.54 0.10
CA ALA A 825 -48.37 14.49 -1.23
C ALA A 825 -48.23 15.80 -2.03
N GLU A 826 -48.02 16.94 -1.37
CA GLU A 826 -47.89 18.26 -2.02
C GLU A 826 -46.43 18.62 -2.35
N VAL A 827 -45.47 17.90 -1.79
CA VAL A 827 -44.03 18.14 -2.01
C VAL A 827 -43.66 18.06 -3.49
N PRO A 828 -44.12 17.08 -4.29
CA PRO A 828 -43.77 16.99 -5.72
C PRO A 828 -44.21 18.23 -6.50
N ASP A 829 -45.48 18.64 -6.35
CA ASP A 829 -46.05 19.83 -7.00
C ASP A 829 -45.28 21.11 -6.65
N LEU A 830 -44.81 21.23 -5.40
CA LEU A 830 -43.99 22.35 -4.94
C LEU A 830 -42.64 22.35 -5.65
N LEU A 831 -41.97 21.20 -5.72
CA LEU A 831 -40.66 21.06 -6.36
C LEU A 831 -40.72 21.30 -7.88
N GLU A 832 -41.79 20.86 -8.55
CA GLU A 832 -42.05 21.09 -9.98
C GLU A 832 -42.22 22.57 -10.30
N LYS A 833 -42.83 23.34 -9.39
CA LYS A 833 -42.94 24.81 -9.51
C LYS A 833 -41.61 25.55 -9.32
N GLY A 834 -40.53 24.82 -9.02
CA GLY A 834 -39.20 25.39 -8.80
C GLY A 834 -38.95 25.85 -7.38
N GLU A 835 -39.90 25.67 -6.46
CA GLU A 835 -39.71 26.01 -5.05
C GLU A 835 -38.67 25.09 -4.41
N ARG A 836 -37.83 25.66 -3.54
CA ARG A 836 -36.73 24.97 -2.85
C ARG A 836 -36.69 25.39 -1.38
N LEU A 837 -35.96 24.64 -0.56
CA LEU A 837 -35.72 25.02 0.84
C LEU A 837 -35.00 26.36 0.91
N SER A 838 -35.46 27.24 1.80
CA SER A 838 -34.89 28.59 1.95
C SER A 838 -33.46 28.58 2.50
N GLN A 839 -32.71 29.64 2.24
CA GLN A 839 -31.35 29.81 2.73
C GLN A 839 -31.30 29.76 4.27
N PRO A 840 -30.51 28.85 4.88
CA PRO A 840 -30.31 28.86 6.33
C PRO A 840 -29.65 30.16 6.80
N HIS A 841 -30.12 30.72 7.92
CA HIS A 841 -29.64 32.01 8.44
C HIS A 841 -28.15 32.10 8.71
N ILE A 842 -27.49 30.96 8.99
CA ILE A 842 -26.05 30.91 9.24
C ILE A 842 -25.22 30.84 7.96
N CYS A 843 -25.83 30.59 6.80
CA CYS A 843 -25.12 30.38 5.54
C CYS A 843 -24.99 31.67 4.75
N THR A 844 -23.81 31.89 4.17
CA THR A 844 -23.66 32.84 3.06
C THR A 844 -24.29 32.30 1.77
N ILE A 845 -24.44 33.19 0.78
CA ILE A 845 -24.95 32.84 -0.55
C ILE A 845 -24.08 31.75 -1.19
N ASP A 846 -22.76 31.77 -0.99
CA ASP A 846 -21.84 30.78 -1.56
C ASP A 846 -22.21 29.34 -1.14
N VAL A 847 -22.47 29.12 0.15
CA VAL A 847 -22.85 27.79 0.67
C VAL A 847 -24.25 27.41 0.19
N TYR A 848 -25.17 28.37 0.16
CA TYR A 848 -26.53 28.13 -0.30
C TYR A 848 -26.59 27.79 -1.79
N MET A 849 -25.77 28.44 -2.63
CA MET A 849 -25.69 28.14 -4.06
C MET A 849 -25.21 26.71 -4.32
N VAL A 850 -24.36 26.15 -3.47
CA VAL A 850 -24.01 24.72 -3.55
C VAL A 850 -25.23 23.84 -3.30
N MET A 851 -26.06 24.16 -2.29
CA MET A 851 -27.31 23.42 -2.03
C MET A 851 -28.29 23.54 -3.20
N VAL A 852 -28.45 24.74 -3.77
CA VAL A 852 -29.30 24.98 -4.95
C VAL A 852 -28.81 24.17 -6.16
N LYS A 853 -27.50 24.10 -6.40
CA LYS A 853 -26.92 23.25 -7.46
C LYS A 853 -27.23 21.76 -7.26
N CYS A 854 -27.28 21.30 -6.01
CA CYS A 854 -27.71 19.92 -5.72
C CYS A 854 -29.19 19.69 -6.06
N TRP A 855 -30.02 20.72 -6.05
CA TRP A 855 -31.47 20.64 -6.30
C TRP A 855 -31.89 21.07 -7.72
N MET A 856 -30.97 21.07 -8.67
CA MET A 856 -31.29 21.27 -10.08
C MET A 856 -32.19 20.14 -10.60
N ILE A 857 -33.20 20.48 -11.41
CA ILE A 857 -34.13 19.49 -11.99
C ILE A 857 -33.37 18.49 -12.86
N ASP A 858 -32.57 18.99 -13.82
CA ASP A 858 -31.71 18.15 -14.63
C ASP A 858 -30.61 17.53 -13.77
N GLU A 859 -30.56 16.20 -13.78
CA GLU A 859 -29.61 15.42 -12.99
C GLU A 859 -28.17 15.61 -13.47
N ASN A 860 -27.94 15.89 -14.75
CA ASN A 860 -26.59 15.94 -15.34
C ASN A 860 -25.82 17.21 -14.98
N ILE A 861 -26.51 18.25 -14.54
CA ILE A 861 -25.91 19.53 -14.13
C ILE A 861 -25.67 19.63 -12.63
N ARG A 862 -26.16 18.66 -11.84
CA ARG A 862 -25.85 18.58 -10.41
C ARG A 862 -24.36 18.21 -10.24
N PRO A 863 -23.66 18.79 -9.24
CA PRO A 863 -22.26 18.49 -9.01
C PRO A 863 -22.07 17.04 -8.55
N THR A 864 -20.94 16.43 -8.89
CA THR A 864 -20.55 15.11 -8.40
C THR A 864 -20.11 15.17 -6.93
N PHE A 865 -20.13 14.04 -6.21
CA PHE A 865 -19.66 13.99 -4.82
C PHE A 865 -18.17 14.36 -4.69
N LYS A 866 -17.37 14.08 -5.72
CA LYS A 866 -15.96 14.51 -5.80
C LYS A 866 -15.83 16.03 -5.79
N GLU A 867 -16.63 16.72 -6.60
CA GLU A 867 -16.64 18.18 -6.67
C GLU A 867 -17.14 18.80 -5.37
N LEU A 868 -18.23 18.26 -4.80
CA LEU A 868 -18.77 18.69 -3.51
C LEU A 868 -17.75 18.54 -2.38
N ALA A 869 -17.06 17.40 -2.31
CA ALA A 869 -16.01 17.17 -1.30
C ALA A 869 -14.87 18.20 -1.43
N ASN A 870 -14.45 18.53 -2.65
CA ASN A 870 -13.41 19.51 -2.91
C ASN A 870 -13.86 20.94 -2.57
N GLU A 871 -15.10 21.29 -2.93
CA GLU A 871 -15.68 22.61 -2.69
C GLU A 871 -15.81 22.90 -1.19
N PHE A 872 -16.40 21.98 -0.42
CA PHE A 872 -16.47 22.12 1.04
C PHE A 872 -15.10 22.04 1.71
N THR A 873 -14.13 21.31 1.14
CA THR A 873 -12.75 21.29 1.65
C THR A 873 -12.10 22.66 1.50
N ARG A 874 -12.36 23.37 0.39
CA ARG A 874 -11.92 24.75 0.20
C ARG A 874 -12.60 25.69 1.19
N MET A 875 -13.91 25.57 1.38
CA MET A 875 -14.66 26.41 2.33
C MET A 875 -14.20 26.20 3.77
N ALA A 876 -13.88 24.96 4.16
CA ALA A 876 -13.41 24.60 5.50
C ALA A 876 -12.04 25.20 5.86
N ARG A 877 -11.30 25.79 4.91
CA ARG A 877 -10.03 26.51 5.20
C ARG A 877 -10.24 27.91 5.76
N ASP A 878 -11.40 28.51 5.49
CA ASP A 878 -11.78 29.83 6.00
C ASP A 878 -13.27 29.85 6.42
N PRO A 879 -13.65 29.10 7.48
CA PRO A 879 -15.07 28.93 7.84
C PRO A 879 -15.86 30.22 8.11
N PRO A 880 -15.31 31.25 8.80
CA PRO A 880 -16.06 32.47 9.11
C PRO A 880 -16.54 33.23 7.87
N ARG A 881 -15.85 33.08 6.73
CA ARG A 881 -16.27 33.66 5.45
C ARG A 881 -17.57 33.03 4.93
N TYR A 882 -17.81 31.76 5.21
CA TYR A 882 -18.90 30.99 4.61
C TYR A 882 -20.09 30.78 5.55
N LEU A 883 -19.84 30.70 6.87
CA LEU A 883 -20.88 30.52 7.88
C LEU A 883 -20.75 31.53 9.03
N VAL A 884 -21.87 32.18 9.36
CA VAL A 884 -21.97 33.20 10.42
C VAL A 884 -22.89 32.69 11.54
N ILE A 885 -22.29 32.23 12.64
CA ILE A 885 -23.02 31.76 13.83
C ILE A 885 -22.89 32.80 14.94
N LYS A 886 -23.98 33.44 15.32
CA LYS A 886 -23.99 34.40 16.43
C LYS A 886 -23.94 33.64 17.77
N SER A 887 -22.87 33.80 18.53
CA SER A 887 -22.76 33.20 19.88
C SER A 887 -23.74 33.88 20.84
N PRO A 888 -24.49 33.14 21.68
CA PRO A 888 -25.36 33.72 22.71
C PRO A 888 -24.59 34.46 23.83
N SER A 889 -23.27 34.24 23.95
CA SER A 889 -22.44 34.73 25.05
C SER A 889 -21.97 36.20 24.93
N LEU A 890 -22.49 36.98 23.98
CA LEU A 890 -22.19 38.41 23.82
C LEU A 890 -23.38 39.33 24.17
N LEU A 891 -24.47 38.80 24.72
CA LEU A 891 -25.66 39.56 25.14
C LEU A 891 -25.75 39.82 26.66
N SER A 892 -24.68 39.58 27.42
CA SER A 892 -24.62 39.89 28.86
C SER A 892 -23.39 40.73 29.21
N ALA A 893 -23.36 41.97 28.74
CA ALA A 893 -22.59 43.02 29.39
C ALA A 893 -23.51 44.25 29.51
N PRO A 894 -23.78 44.78 30.71
CA PRO A 894 -24.63 45.96 30.86
C PRO A 894 -23.97 47.17 30.20
N ALA A 895 -24.76 47.96 29.49
CA ALA A 895 -24.38 49.29 29.07
C ALA A 895 -24.00 50.12 30.31
N GLY A 896 -22.73 50.51 30.40
CA GLY A 896 -22.20 51.31 31.50
C GLY A 896 -20.91 52.01 31.10
N TYR A 897 -21.02 53.31 30.86
CA TYR A 897 -19.97 54.33 30.88
C TYR A 897 -18.87 54.32 29.80
N ILE A 898 -19.03 55.22 28.82
CA ILE A 898 -17.92 56.00 28.27
C ILE A 898 -18.31 57.49 28.43
N PRO A 899 -17.50 58.33 29.09
CA PRO A 899 -17.80 59.74 29.31
C PRO A 899 -17.53 60.60 28.05
N MET A 900 -18.33 61.65 27.88
CA MET A 900 -18.13 62.73 26.92
C MET A 900 -16.93 63.62 27.28
N ASN A 901 -16.05 63.93 26.32
CA ASN A 901 -15.85 65.30 25.76
C ASN A 901 -14.70 65.38 24.72
N GLN A 902 -15.08 65.86 23.52
CA GLN A 902 -14.46 66.69 22.46
C GLN A 902 -12.97 67.19 22.53
N PRO A 903 -12.43 67.88 21.50
CA PRO A 903 -12.42 67.64 20.03
C PRO A 903 -11.01 67.82 19.41
N GLY A 904 -10.77 67.36 18.18
CA GLY A 904 -9.48 67.57 17.48
C GLY A 904 -9.63 67.59 15.96
N LEU A 905 -9.48 68.78 15.39
CA LEU A 905 -9.52 69.14 13.97
C LEU A 905 -8.48 68.41 13.11
N GLY A 906 -8.82 68.24 11.82
CA GLY A 906 -7.85 68.33 10.72
C GLY A 906 -7.78 67.12 9.78
N GLY A 907 -8.53 67.18 8.67
CA GLY A 907 -7.98 66.70 7.38
C GLY A 907 -6.90 67.68 6.87
N PRO A 908 -6.24 67.47 5.71
CA PRO A 908 -6.85 66.90 4.50
C PRO A 908 -5.96 65.97 3.63
N ARG A 909 -6.62 65.34 2.65
CA ARG A 909 -6.16 65.03 1.27
C ARG A 909 -4.70 64.57 1.07
N GLN A 910 -4.51 63.28 0.79
CA GLN A 910 -4.27 62.73 -0.56
C GLN A 910 -4.46 61.21 -0.54
#